data_AF-A0A2N6J7N5-F1
#
_entry.id   AF-A0A2N6J7N5-F1
#
_cell.length_a   1.000
_cell.length_b   1.000
_cell.length_c   1.000
_cell.angle_alpha   90.00
_cell.angle_beta   90.00
_cell.angle_gamma   90.00
#
_symmetry.space_group_name_H-M   'P 1'
#
loop_
_entity.id
_entity.type
_entity.pdbx_description
1 polymer ?
#
loop_
_entity_poly.entity_id
_entity_poly.type
_entity_poly.pdbx_seq_one_letter_code
_entity_poly.pdbx_strand_id
1 'polypeptide(L)'
;MNIKKTARRSRARAVAPLFKKHQLYCAVLMTLAPALVLPASAQNFVHYDGSRSKDRDAAVASWVSADEFNGDWGLAAMNAQQAYAAGLSGRGVKLGAVDSGLSLTHQEFAKRDVKALSVTGVYANEGFQLSGSRQPWKAGDPFSTTGAKSSRNDNHGSHVSGSIAAAKDGVGMMGVAFESDYHITNSNGTDASVYGINMDYNYFKAAYGNLAAAGVRAINSSWGNPDSRDNLSTVAGVYAAHLRLMASDKKSWLQAAADVARETNVLLVWAAGNSGRDNVNVRSALPYFQPELEQNWLSVTALNMDLVQPNFSNRCGLAKYWCVSAPGVAINSLGARSDTAYENLNGTSMAAPHVTGALGLLMERYPSLDNQAIRTILLTTAKHLGNGAPDAPNEVFGWGIPDLGKALNGPAQLLGRFNAHLAAGVEDTWSNNISEAALIQRKAEERQKLADWRAIPGASLQAAVQEAQREPLVRLGEYVTSSYDASMLLVQTLRQLEAKLQADSGDELMNAYRAAANEVNNDALASTILSIMKTGESPTVDKLIATLIAGDPSVKLARGALDAYEAQGATMRYVANKTDADYVGVLVKTGPGSLTLSGDNSYSGGTLLQGGTLGVGSKTALGSGPLSMSDGTTLRAAADKLTLANAVSLSGTGNIDTQAYNMTLSGAISDGTSTGSLTKRGSGTLTLTGAPSYSGNTTIAEGTLAMASYRQTADQTPSIRPAPRVRSTTIMAVMSPAPSPPPGTAWG
;
A
#
# COMPACT_ATOMS: atom_id res chain seq x y z
N MET A 1 -33.02 58.19 40.91
CA MET A 1 -32.32 59.47 41.12
C MET A 1 -31.54 59.82 39.84
N ASN A 2 -31.90 60.94 39.20
CA ASN A 2 -31.18 61.77 38.19
C ASN A 2 -30.16 61.12 37.23
N ILE A 3 -30.42 60.91 35.94
CA ILE A 3 -30.45 61.84 34.76
C ILE A 3 -29.12 62.57 34.47
N LYS A 4 -28.51 62.28 33.30
CA LYS A 4 -28.04 63.17 32.19
C LYS A 4 -26.83 62.52 31.46
N LYS A 5 -26.56 62.63 30.15
CA LYS A 5 -27.25 63.00 28.88
C LYS A 5 -26.13 63.21 27.84
N THR A 6 -26.18 62.54 26.68
CA THR A 6 -25.74 62.99 25.32
C THR A 6 -25.97 61.78 24.37
N ALA A 7 -26.98 61.67 23.48
CA ALA A 7 -27.52 62.47 22.36
C ALA A 7 -26.51 62.64 21.19
N ARG A 8 -26.81 62.42 19.89
CA ARG A 8 -27.88 61.72 19.11
C ARG A 8 -27.52 61.85 17.60
N ARG A 9 -27.72 60.77 16.81
CA ARG A 9 -28.23 60.67 15.40
C ARG A 9 -27.66 61.51 14.22
N SER A 10 -27.47 60.83 13.08
CA SER A 10 -28.11 61.13 11.76
C SER A 10 -27.81 60.01 10.74
N ARG A 11 -28.78 59.20 10.28
CA ARG A 11 -29.80 59.36 9.21
C ARG A 11 -29.41 58.62 7.92
N ALA A 12 -30.26 57.67 7.53
CA ALA A 12 -30.35 57.05 6.22
C ALA A 12 -31.09 57.97 5.21
N ARG A 13 -30.81 57.82 3.90
CA ARG A 13 -31.83 57.81 2.82
C ARG A 13 -31.21 57.42 1.46
N ALA A 14 -31.97 56.60 0.74
CA ALA A 14 -31.79 56.12 -0.63
C ALA A 14 -32.07 57.19 -1.70
N VAL A 15 -31.51 57.06 -2.92
CA VAL A 15 -32.10 57.41 -4.25
C VAL A 15 -31.30 56.73 -5.39
N ALA A 16 -31.99 56.16 -6.40
CA ALA A 16 -31.55 55.91 -7.79
C ALA A 16 -32.50 56.71 -8.74
N PRO A 17 -32.41 56.81 -10.10
CA PRO A 17 -31.45 56.35 -11.14
C PRO A 17 -31.17 57.38 -12.31
N LEU A 18 -30.48 56.92 -13.39
CA LEU A 18 -30.59 57.27 -14.85
C LEU A 18 -29.98 58.56 -15.49
N PHE A 19 -28.96 58.43 -16.39
CA PHE A 19 -29.08 58.54 -17.88
C PHE A 19 -27.74 58.62 -18.70
N LYS A 20 -27.65 57.75 -19.73
CA LYS A 20 -27.13 57.86 -21.14
C LYS A 20 -25.64 58.07 -21.56
N LYS A 21 -25.12 57.00 -22.20
CA LYS A 21 -24.48 56.84 -23.55
C LYS A 21 -23.37 57.80 -24.03
N HIS A 22 -22.20 57.25 -24.41
CA HIS A 22 -21.70 57.13 -25.81
C HIS A 22 -20.51 56.13 -25.91
N GLN A 23 -20.45 55.42 -27.03
CA GLN A 23 -19.45 54.41 -27.42
C GLN A 23 -18.15 55.09 -27.91
N LEU A 24 -16.98 54.46 -27.72
CA LEU A 24 -16.04 54.13 -28.81
C LEU A 24 -14.90 53.20 -28.33
N TYR A 25 -14.81 52.06 -29.02
CA TYR A 25 -13.67 51.18 -29.29
C TYR A 25 -12.29 51.45 -28.66
N CYS A 26 -11.78 50.44 -27.93
CA CYS A 26 -10.38 50.01 -28.05
C CYS A 26 -10.35 48.48 -28.04
N ALA A 27 -9.93 47.92 -29.18
CA ALA A 27 -9.75 46.50 -29.41
C ALA A 27 -8.57 45.97 -28.60
N VAL A 28 -8.79 44.90 -27.82
CA VAL A 28 -7.70 44.00 -27.40
C VAL A 28 -7.79 42.79 -28.31
N LEU A 29 -6.76 42.61 -29.14
CA LEU A 29 -6.64 41.51 -30.07
C LEU A 29 -6.74 40.17 -29.33
N MET A 30 -7.82 39.42 -29.60
CA MET A 30 -7.79 37.96 -29.50
C MET A 30 -6.98 37.45 -30.70
N THR A 31 -5.68 37.24 -30.50
CA THR A 31 -4.89 36.48 -31.46
C THR A 31 -5.27 35.02 -31.36
N LEU A 32 -5.72 34.47 -32.49
CA LEU A 32 -5.76 33.04 -32.80
C LEU A 32 -4.48 32.36 -32.30
N ALA A 33 -4.58 31.57 -31.25
CA ALA A 33 -3.64 30.50 -31.01
C ALA A 33 -4.16 29.29 -31.79
N PRO A 34 -3.43 28.76 -32.81
CA PRO A 34 -3.69 27.39 -33.22
C PRO A 34 -3.51 26.51 -32.00
N ALA A 35 -4.32 25.45 -31.89
CA ALA A 35 -4.10 24.39 -30.93
C ALA A 35 -2.66 23.90 -31.11
N LEU A 36 -1.75 24.43 -30.29
CA LEU A 36 -0.50 23.78 -30.00
C LEU A 36 -0.94 22.44 -29.41
N VAL A 37 -0.68 21.37 -30.15
CA VAL A 37 0.00 20.23 -29.55
C VAL A 37 1.01 20.86 -28.61
N LEU A 38 0.78 20.80 -27.29
CA LEU A 38 1.88 21.09 -26.39
C LEU A 38 2.93 20.04 -26.78
N PRO A 39 4.07 20.41 -27.40
CA PRO A 39 5.23 19.56 -27.20
C PRO A 39 5.40 19.50 -25.69
N ALA A 40 5.76 18.34 -25.13
CA ALA A 40 6.11 18.15 -23.73
C ALA A 40 6.50 19.50 -23.11
N SER A 41 5.57 20.10 -22.35
CA SER A 41 5.64 21.53 -21.96
C SER A 41 7.04 21.80 -21.49
N ALA A 42 7.86 22.50 -22.28
CA ALA A 42 9.32 22.36 -22.25
C ALA A 42 9.80 22.24 -20.80
N GLN A 43 9.94 21.01 -20.29
CA GLN A 43 9.99 20.81 -18.85
C GLN A 43 11.43 21.16 -18.51
N ASN A 44 11.59 22.08 -17.58
CA ASN A 44 12.92 22.40 -17.09
C ASN A 44 13.32 21.28 -16.13
N PHE A 45 14.00 20.26 -16.67
CA PHE A 45 14.57 19.17 -15.90
C PHE A 45 15.68 19.70 -15.01
N VAL A 46 15.75 19.14 -13.80
CA VAL A 46 16.65 19.58 -12.74
C VAL A 46 17.92 18.75 -12.78
N HIS A 47 19.06 19.41 -12.93
CA HIS A 47 20.37 18.80 -12.77
C HIS A 47 20.71 18.61 -11.29
N TYR A 48 21.66 17.74 -10.98
CA TYR A 48 22.10 17.49 -9.61
C TYR A 48 22.54 18.77 -8.87
N ASP A 49 23.16 19.73 -9.56
CA ASP A 49 23.58 21.02 -9.00
C ASP A 49 22.43 22.03 -8.81
N GLY A 50 21.21 21.65 -9.17
CA GLY A 50 20.01 22.50 -9.11
C GLY A 50 19.77 23.36 -10.34
N SER A 51 20.70 23.40 -11.30
CA SER A 51 20.49 24.06 -12.59
C SER A 51 19.40 23.37 -13.39
N ARG A 52 18.86 24.05 -14.40
CA ARG A 52 17.69 23.59 -15.16
C ARG A 52 17.94 23.63 -16.66
N SER A 53 17.59 22.56 -17.37
CA SER A 53 17.65 22.51 -18.83
C SER A 53 16.40 21.85 -19.44
N LYS A 54 16.24 21.95 -20.76
CA LYS A 54 15.22 21.19 -21.51
C LYS A 54 15.67 19.77 -21.86
N ASP A 55 16.95 19.48 -21.67
CA ASP A 55 17.55 18.19 -21.99
C ASP A 55 17.40 17.24 -20.80
N ARG A 56 16.42 16.34 -20.90
CA ARG A 56 16.13 15.34 -19.89
C ARG A 56 17.32 14.41 -19.66
N ASP A 57 17.96 13.97 -20.73
CA ASP A 57 18.99 12.93 -20.65
C ASP A 57 20.25 13.53 -20.02
N ALA A 58 20.58 14.78 -20.32
CA ALA A 58 21.64 15.51 -19.63
C ALA A 58 21.34 15.70 -18.14
N ALA A 59 20.09 16.07 -17.78
CA ALA A 59 19.69 16.21 -16.38
C ALA A 59 19.81 14.87 -15.63
N VAL A 60 19.28 13.78 -16.19
CA VAL A 60 19.40 12.43 -15.62
C VAL A 60 20.87 12.01 -15.48
N ALA A 61 21.70 12.25 -16.51
CA ALA A 61 23.11 11.94 -16.47
C ALA A 61 23.85 12.68 -15.35
N SER A 62 23.48 13.95 -15.08
CA SER A 62 24.09 14.73 -13.99
C SER A 62 23.87 14.10 -12.61
N TRP A 63 22.70 13.48 -12.36
CA TRP A 63 22.42 12.75 -11.13
C TRP A 63 23.24 11.47 -11.05
N VAL A 64 23.26 10.68 -12.12
CA VAL A 64 24.01 9.41 -12.16
C VAL A 64 25.52 9.63 -12.02
N SER A 65 26.05 10.79 -12.41
CA SER A 65 27.47 11.13 -12.25
C SER A 65 27.84 11.66 -10.87
N ALA A 66 26.88 11.98 -10.00
CA ALA A 66 27.17 12.62 -8.73
C ALA A 66 27.59 11.60 -7.66
N ASP A 67 28.70 11.89 -6.95
CA ASP A 67 29.25 10.99 -5.92
C ASP A 67 28.25 10.73 -4.79
N GLU A 68 27.55 11.76 -4.32
CA GLU A 68 26.55 11.63 -3.24
C GLU A 68 25.34 10.76 -3.66
N PHE A 69 24.88 10.88 -4.91
CA PHE A 69 23.83 10.02 -5.46
C PHE A 69 24.32 8.56 -5.54
N ASN A 70 25.58 8.35 -5.92
CA ASN A 70 26.19 7.02 -5.95
C ASN A 70 26.63 6.52 -4.56
N GLY A 71 26.53 7.36 -3.53
CA GLY A 71 26.78 7.01 -2.14
C GLY A 71 25.83 5.92 -1.65
N ASP A 72 24.65 5.79 -2.24
CA ASP A 72 23.72 4.68 -2.08
C ASP A 72 23.27 4.15 -3.45
N TRP A 73 23.75 2.95 -3.83
CA TRP A 73 23.41 2.32 -5.10
C TRP A 73 21.90 2.11 -5.29
N GLY A 74 21.14 2.08 -4.19
CA GLY A 74 19.71 1.85 -4.21
C GLY A 74 18.92 2.94 -4.93
N LEU A 75 19.46 4.18 -4.97
CA LEU A 75 18.85 5.28 -5.72
C LEU A 75 18.79 4.97 -7.22
N ALA A 76 19.92 4.52 -7.79
CA ALA A 76 20.00 4.14 -9.20
C ALA A 76 19.14 2.92 -9.51
N ALA A 77 19.16 1.91 -8.63
CA ALA A 77 18.41 0.67 -8.83
C ALA A 77 16.90 0.87 -8.89
N MET A 78 16.37 1.86 -8.16
CA MET A 78 14.95 2.23 -8.18
C MET A 78 14.60 3.30 -9.22
N ASN A 79 15.54 3.68 -10.09
CA ASN A 79 15.42 4.78 -11.04
C ASN A 79 15.09 6.16 -10.40
N ALA A 80 15.59 6.44 -9.19
CA ALA A 80 15.30 7.69 -8.48
C ALA A 80 15.77 8.95 -9.23
N GLN A 81 16.84 8.85 -10.02
CA GLN A 81 17.33 9.91 -10.91
C GLN A 81 16.25 10.43 -11.88
N GLN A 82 15.26 9.61 -12.24
CA GLN A 82 14.14 10.03 -13.10
C GLN A 82 13.21 11.00 -12.37
N ALA A 83 12.92 10.71 -11.09
CA ALA A 83 12.11 11.58 -10.24
C ALA A 83 12.86 12.88 -9.93
N TYR A 84 14.16 12.80 -9.64
CA TYR A 84 14.98 13.96 -9.34
C TYR A 84 15.16 14.88 -10.55
N ALA A 85 15.39 14.32 -11.74
CA ALA A 85 15.41 15.09 -12.98
C ALA A 85 14.06 15.75 -13.27
N ALA A 86 12.94 15.12 -12.88
CA ALA A 86 11.60 15.73 -12.95
C ALA A 86 11.38 16.83 -11.89
N GLY A 87 12.31 17.02 -10.96
CA GLY A 87 12.29 18.03 -9.89
C GLY A 87 11.61 17.58 -8.60
N LEU A 88 11.39 16.28 -8.42
CA LEU A 88 10.83 15.69 -7.21
C LEU A 88 11.95 15.40 -6.21
N SER A 89 11.68 15.50 -4.91
CA SER A 89 12.66 15.32 -3.83
C SER A 89 12.02 14.87 -2.51
N GLY A 90 10.70 14.70 -2.50
CA GLY A 90 9.87 14.44 -1.33
C GLY A 90 9.36 15.73 -0.69
N ARG A 91 9.57 16.89 -1.32
CA ARG A 91 9.27 18.19 -0.73
C ARG A 91 7.80 18.33 -0.39
N GLY A 92 7.51 18.81 0.82
CA GLY A 92 6.14 19.00 1.30
C GLY A 92 5.41 17.70 1.66
N VAL A 93 6.05 16.54 1.53
CA VAL A 93 5.50 15.26 1.94
C VAL A 93 6.00 14.90 3.33
N LYS A 94 5.05 14.55 4.21
CA LYS A 94 5.35 14.05 5.55
C LYS A 94 5.57 12.54 5.52
N LEU A 95 6.80 12.15 5.79
CA LEU A 95 7.22 10.75 5.98
C LEU A 95 7.67 10.54 7.41
N GLY A 96 7.65 9.30 7.87
CA GLY A 96 8.27 9.01 9.15
C GLY A 96 8.65 7.57 9.40
N ALA A 97 9.18 7.34 10.58
CA ALA A 97 9.56 6.01 11.06
C ALA A 97 9.22 5.82 12.53
N VAL A 98 8.89 4.58 12.89
CA VAL A 98 9.05 4.08 14.25
C VAL A 98 10.32 3.22 14.24
N ASP A 99 11.35 3.60 14.97
CA ASP A 99 12.60 2.82 15.06
C ASP A 99 13.35 3.11 16.38
N SER A 100 14.61 2.69 16.54
CA SER A 100 15.40 2.98 17.76
C SER A 100 15.78 4.47 17.94
N GLY A 101 15.09 5.38 17.25
CA GLY A 101 15.34 6.82 17.32
C GLY A 101 16.49 7.28 16.43
N LEU A 102 16.62 8.59 16.31
CA LEU A 102 17.53 9.25 15.37
C LEU A 102 18.55 10.13 16.09
N SER A 103 19.82 10.03 15.69
CA SER A 103 20.85 11.01 16.04
C SER A 103 20.60 12.34 15.31
N LEU A 104 19.92 13.28 15.97
CA LEU A 104 19.60 14.60 15.41
C LEU A 104 20.85 15.48 15.19
N THR A 105 21.97 15.14 15.81
CA THR A 105 23.24 15.85 15.70
C THR A 105 24.07 15.43 14.49
N HIS A 106 23.73 14.31 13.85
CA HIS A 106 24.44 13.85 12.67
C HIS A 106 24.33 14.89 11.55
N GLN A 107 25.41 15.13 10.79
CA GLN A 107 25.51 16.21 9.81
C GLN A 107 24.34 16.22 8.81
N GLU A 108 23.91 15.03 8.36
CA GLU A 108 22.75 14.81 7.49
C GLU A 108 21.41 15.33 8.02
N PHE A 109 21.28 15.48 9.34
CA PHE A 109 20.05 15.93 9.99
C PHE A 109 20.21 17.16 10.86
N ALA A 110 21.44 17.56 11.22
CA ALA A 110 21.69 18.70 12.10
C ALA A 110 21.14 20.03 11.55
N LYS A 111 21.04 20.16 10.23
CA LYS A 111 20.44 21.31 9.53
C LYS A 111 19.02 21.03 9.04
N ARG A 112 18.51 19.82 9.24
CA ARG A 112 17.15 19.44 8.87
C ARG A 112 16.21 19.72 10.03
N ASP A 113 15.04 20.26 9.72
CA ASP A 113 13.99 20.52 10.71
C ASP A 113 13.18 19.24 11.03
N VAL A 114 13.88 18.21 11.51
CA VAL A 114 13.28 16.90 11.81
C VAL A 114 12.34 17.00 13.02
N LYS A 115 11.17 16.37 12.92
CA LYS A 115 10.19 16.29 13.99
C LYS A 115 10.35 14.99 14.79
N ALA A 116 11.22 15.01 15.79
CA ALA A 116 11.32 13.94 16.78
C ALA A 116 10.14 14.03 17.77
N LEU A 117 9.04 13.33 17.46
CA LEU A 117 7.81 13.39 18.23
C LEU A 117 7.94 12.62 19.54
N SER A 118 7.30 13.13 20.60
CA SER A 118 7.24 12.43 21.89
C SER A 118 6.22 11.30 21.86
N VAL A 119 6.52 10.21 22.56
CA VAL A 119 5.66 9.06 22.84
C VAL A 119 5.45 9.02 24.35
N THR A 120 4.28 9.44 24.79
CA THR A 120 3.94 9.59 26.21
C THR A 120 2.62 8.92 26.53
N GLY A 121 2.51 8.32 27.71
CA GLY A 121 1.29 7.66 28.15
C GLY A 121 1.52 6.78 29.37
N VAL A 122 0.66 5.79 29.55
CA VAL A 122 0.76 4.78 30.60
C VAL A 122 0.66 3.39 29.97
N TYR A 123 1.49 2.47 30.43
CA TYR A 123 1.48 1.09 29.94
C TYR A 123 0.13 0.43 30.27
N ALA A 124 -0.49 -0.24 29.29
CA ALA A 124 -1.73 -0.99 29.52
C ALA A 124 -1.46 -2.30 30.27
N ASN A 125 -0.29 -2.89 30.05
CA ASN A 125 0.08 -4.19 30.60
C ASN A 125 1.49 -4.18 31.16
N GLU A 126 1.76 -5.09 32.10
CA GLU A 126 3.14 -5.42 32.46
C GLU A 126 3.88 -6.05 31.28
N GLY A 127 5.18 -5.77 31.18
CA GLY A 127 5.98 -6.19 30.05
C GLY A 127 7.44 -5.82 30.20
N PHE A 128 8.20 -6.00 29.12
CA PHE A 128 9.63 -5.70 29.08
C PHE A 128 10.09 -5.43 27.65
N GLN A 129 11.14 -4.63 27.49
CA GLN A 129 11.63 -4.23 26.16
C GLN A 129 12.45 -5.33 25.46
N LEU A 130 13.32 -6.02 26.21
CA LEU A 130 14.21 -7.08 25.70
C LEU A 130 13.88 -8.40 26.39
N SER A 131 14.00 -9.52 25.67
CA SER A 131 13.74 -10.86 26.23
C SER A 131 14.53 -11.10 27.53
N GLY A 132 13.83 -11.37 28.63
CA GLY A 132 14.44 -11.60 29.95
C GLY A 132 15.08 -10.38 30.61
N SER A 133 14.71 -9.16 30.20
CA SER A 133 15.36 -7.90 30.62
C SER A 133 15.17 -7.51 32.09
N ARG A 134 16.14 -6.73 32.61
CA ARG A 134 16.06 -5.95 33.86
C ARG A 134 15.30 -4.62 33.73
N GLN A 135 14.68 -4.34 32.58
CA GLN A 135 13.83 -3.16 32.34
C GLN A 135 12.35 -3.58 32.20
N PRO A 136 11.74 -4.26 33.19
CA PRO A 136 10.32 -4.51 33.18
C PRO A 136 9.54 -3.24 33.54
N TRP A 137 8.29 -3.16 33.10
CA TRP A 137 7.31 -2.18 33.54
C TRP A 137 6.05 -2.89 34.05
N LYS A 138 5.24 -2.18 34.82
CA LYS A 138 3.92 -2.62 35.29
C LYS A 138 2.81 -1.87 34.56
N ALA A 139 1.63 -2.47 34.52
CA ALA A 139 0.43 -1.78 34.07
C ALA A 139 0.21 -0.51 34.91
N GLY A 140 -0.06 0.61 34.24
CA GLY A 140 -0.22 1.92 34.87
C GLY A 140 1.07 2.72 35.05
N ASP A 141 2.25 2.12 34.88
CA ASP A 141 3.50 2.86 34.91
C ASP A 141 3.54 3.87 33.75
N PRO A 142 3.99 5.13 33.98
CA PRO A 142 4.11 6.11 32.92
C PRO A 142 5.28 5.78 32.00
N PHE A 143 5.12 6.08 30.71
CA PHE A 143 6.22 6.12 29.75
C PHE A 143 6.31 7.49 29.10
N SER A 144 7.55 7.91 28.81
CA SER A 144 7.85 9.13 28.07
C SER A 144 9.18 8.96 27.36
N THR A 145 9.16 8.97 26.03
CA THR A 145 10.36 9.00 25.20
C THR A 145 10.17 9.94 24.02
N THR A 146 11.25 10.34 23.36
CA THR A 146 11.22 11.16 22.15
C THR A 146 11.76 10.35 20.97
N GLY A 147 11.38 10.71 19.75
CA GLY A 147 11.96 10.17 18.53
C GLY A 147 13.48 10.37 18.40
N ALA A 148 14.08 11.26 19.20
CA ALA A 148 15.53 11.38 19.27
C ALA A 148 16.17 10.13 19.92
N LYS A 149 17.34 9.73 19.41
CA LYS A 149 18.11 8.61 19.94
C LYS A 149 18.53 8.88 21.38
N SER A 150 18.31 7.90 22.25
CA SER A 150 18.71 7.93 23.66
C SER A 150 19.80 6.91 23.98
N SER A 151 20.27 6.87 25.23
CA SER A 151 21.22 5.84 25.70
C SER A 151 20.63 4.42 25.73
N ARG A 152 19.30 4.28 25.62
CA ARG A 152 18.60 2.98 25.55
C ARG A 152 18.59 2.39 24.14
N ASN A 153 18.98 3.19 23.16
CA ASN A 153 18.88 2.88 21.75
C ASN A 153 20.25 2.61 21.13
N ASP A 154 20.26 1.83 20.05
CA ASP A 154 21.40 1.71 19.16
C ASP A 154 21.31 2.72 17.99
N ASN A 155 22.18 2.59 16.98
CA ASN A 155 22.20 3.50 15.83
C ASN A 155 21.30 3.05 14.67
N HIS A 156 20.58 1.93 14.81
CA HIS A 156 19.81 1.36 13.71
C HIS A 156 18.78 2.34 13.14
N GLY A 157 18.03 3.04 14.02
CA GLY A 157 17.07 4.05 13.62
C GLY A 157 17.68 5.24 12.88
N SER A 158 18.92 5.65 13.20
CA SER A 158 19.64 6.68 12.43
C SER A 158 19.95 6.21 11.01
N HIS A 159 20.43 4.97 10.86
CA HIS A 159 20.76 4.39 9.56
C HIS A 159 19.50 4.28 8.68
N VAL A 160 18.41 3.74 9.24
CA VAL A 160 17.09 3.68 8.59
C VAL A 160 16.60 5.06 8.17
N SER A 161 16.69 6.05 9.06
CA SER A 161 16.25 7.42 8.78
C SER A 161 17.04 8.05 7.63
N GLY A 162 18.36 7.81 7.58
CA GLY A 162 19.21 8.34 6.52
C GLY A 162 18.80 7.89 5.14
N SER A 163 18.55 6.59 4.95
CA SER A 163 18.09 6.05 3.66
C SER A 163 16.77 6.67 3.21
N ILE A 164 15.92 7.15 4.14
CA ILE A 164 14.68 7.88 3.79
C ILE A 164 14.99 9.34 3.46
N ALA A 165 15.71 10.04 4.34
CA ALA A 165 15.62 11.49 4.44
C ALA A 165 16.93 12.23 4.77
N ALA A 166 18.10 11.56 4.70
CA ALA A 166 19.39 12.25 4.76
C ALA A 166 19.45 13.38 3.72
N ALA A 167 20.18 14.44 4.03
CA ALA A 167 20.20 15.63 3.21
C ALA A 167 20.87 15.35 1.86
N LYS A 168 20.63 16.24 0.89
CA LYS A 168 21.44 16.33 -0.32
C LYS A 168 22.31 17.57 -0.18
N ASP A 169 23.51 17.41 0.35
CA ASP A 169 24.46 18.49 0.67
C ASP A 169 25.84 18.33 0.00
N GLY A 170 26.00 17.28 -0.81
CA GLY A 170 27.22 16.97 -1.54
C GLY A 170 28.21 16.12 -0.76
N VAL A 171 27.84 15.57 0.40
CA VAL A 171 28.73 14.81 1.28
C VAL A 171 28.20 13.39 1.49
N GLY A 172 29.05 12.39 1.26
CA GLY A 172 28.75 11.00 1.63
C GLY A 172 27.59 10.37 0.84
N MET A 173 26.37 10.44 1.37
CA MET A 173 25.16 9.86 0.80
C MET A 173 23.95 10.78 1.01
N MET A 174 22.90 10.56 0.22
CA MET A 174 21.62 11.26 0.35
C MET A 174 20.46 10.29 0.54
N GLY A 175 19.41 10.72 1.23
CA GLY A 175 18.18 9.93 1.37
C GLY A 175 17.35 9.94 0.09
N VAL A 176 16.51 8.92 -0.11
CA VAL A 176 15.63 8.84 -1.29
C VAL A 176 14.70 10.06 -1.38
N ALA A 177 14.17 10.53 -0.26
CA ALA A 177 13.30 11.70 -0.14
C ALA A 177 13.96 12.79 0.72
N PHE A 178 15.13 13.25 0.28
CA PHE A 178 16.03 14.17 0.98
C PHE A 178 15.45 15.55 1.34
N GLU A 179 14.30 15.96 0.77
CA GLU A 179 13.57 17.19 1.17
C GLU A 179 12.23 16.93 1.87
N SER A 180 11.93 15.68 2.24
CA SER A 180 10.70 15.33 2.98
C SER A 180 10.59 15.97 4.35
N ASP A 181 9.38 16.31 4.78
CA ASP A 181 9.10 16.73 6.16
C ASP A 181 9.14 15.50 7.08
N TYR A 182 10.34 15.21 7.60
CA TYR A 182 10.64 13.95 8.26
C TYR A 182 10.25 13.96 9.74
N HIS A 183 9.45 12.97 10.13
CA HIS A 183 9.00 12.76 11.49
C HIS A 183 9.48 11.41 12.02
N ILE A 184 9.84 11.34 13.29
CA ILE A 184 10.24 10.06 13.89
C ILE A 184 9.68 9.91 15.29
N THR A 185 9.25 8.70 15.62
CA THR A 185 9.01 8.25 16.99
C THR A 185 9.91 7.05 17.30
N ASN A 186 10.01 6.73 18.58
CA ASN A 186 10.96 5.73 19.07
C ASN A 186 10.24 4.41 19.38
N SER A 187 10.87 3.27 19.14
CA SER A 187 10.43 1.93 19.59
C SER A 187 10.75 1.70 21.07
N ASN A 188 11.52 2.62 21.69
CA ASN A 188 12.11 2.55 23.01
C ASN A 188 13.03 1.33 23.21
N GLY A 189 13.61 0.83 22.11
CA GLY A 189 14.51 -0.32 22.13
C GLY A 189 15.66 -0.19 21.13
N THR A 190 16.29 -1.32 20.87
CA THR A 190 17.36 -1.50 19.89
C THR A 190 16.90 -2.41 18.76
N ASP A 191 17.70 -2.56 17.71
CA ASP A 191 17.47 -3.56 16.66
C ASP A 191 17.45 -4.98 17.22
N ALA A 192 18.22 -5.25 18.27
CA ALA A 192 18.21 -6.54 18.98
C ALA A 192 16.94 -6.79 19.81
N SER A 193 15.98 -5.86 19.87
CA SER A 193 14.74 -6.05 20.63
C SER A 193 13.90 -7.16 20.04
N VAL A 194 13.55 -8.16 20.84
CA VAL A 194 12.63 -9.22 20.41
C VAL A 194 11.20 -8.74 20.62
N TYR A 195 10.45 -8.57 19.54
CA TYR A 195 9.04 -8.23 19.62
C TYR A 195 8.17 -9.46 19.89
N GLY A 196 7.10 -9.27 20.65
CA GLY A 196 6.29 -10.37 21.15
C GLY A 196 5.16 -9.90 22.05
N ILE A 197 4.61 -10.85 22.82
CA ILE A 197 3.55 -10.60 23.81
C ILE A 197 4.00 -9.71 24.98
N ASN A 198 5.31 -9.49 25.11
CA ASN A 198 5.94 -8.65 26.13
C ASN A 198 5.83 -7.14 25.85
N MET A 199 5.42 -6.75 24.65
CA MET A 199 5.33 -5.35 24.23
C MET A 199 3.92 -4.80 24.42
N ASP A 200 3.85 -3.52 24.79
CA ASP A 200 2.61 -2.89 25.22
C ASP A 200 1.81 -2.24 24.08
N TYR A 201 0.49 -2.41 24.11
CA TYR A 201 -0.43 -1.81 23.14
C TYR A 201 -0.43 -0.27 23.18
N ASN A 202 -0.55 0.34 24.36
CA ASN A 202 -0.67 1.80 24.48
C ASN A 202 0.58 2.51 23.99
N TYR A 203 1.75 1.95 24.31
CA TYR A 203 3.03 2.47 23.82
C TYR A 203 3.06 2.56 22.29
N PHE A 204 2.79 1.45 21.60
CA PHE A 204 2.85 1.41 20.15
C PHE A 204 1.67 2.13 19.49
N LYS A 205 0.50 2.19 20.14
CA LYS A 205 -0.62 3.03 19.70
C LYS A 205 -0.22 4.49 19.68
N ALA A 206 0.49 4.96 20.71
CA ALA A 206 1.03 6.32 20.75
C ALA A 206 2.17 6.52 19.72
N ALA A 207 3.11 5.58 19.59
CA ALA A 207 4.22 5.72 18.63
C ALA A 207 3.72 5.86 17.17
N TYR A 208 2.88 4.94 16.70
CA TYR A 208 2.30 5.00 15.37
C TYR A 208 1.25 6.12 15.24
N GLY A 209 0.40 6.27 16.25
CA GLY A 209 -0.70 7.23 16.24
C GLY A 209 -0.23 8.67 16.22
N ASN A 210 0.85 9.02 16.92
CA ASN A 210 1.39 10.38 16.94
C ASN A 210 1.94 10.79 15.58
N LEU A 211 2.59 9.87 14.84
CA LEU A 211 3.01 10.12 13.46
C LEU A 211 1.80 10.33 12.54
N ALA A 212 0.81 9.45 12.63
CA ALA A 212 -0.41 9.57 11.82
C ALA A 212 -1.16 10.89 12.11
N ALA A 213 -1.28 11.28 13.39
CA ALA A 213 -1.90 12.53 13.82
C ALA A 213 -1.13 13.77 13.34
N ALA A 214 0.20 13.67 13.17
CA ALA A 214 1.02 14.72 12.57
C ALA A 214 0.82 14.84 11.04
N GLY A 215 0.05 13.94 10.43
CA GLY A 215 -0.22 13.91 8.99
C GLY A 215 0.83 13.13 8.20
N VAL A 216 1.65 12.30 8.84
CA VAL A 216 2.57 11.38 8.16
C VAL A 216 1.77 10.44 7.27
N ARG A 217 2.15 10.34 6.00
CA ARG A 217 1.44 9.53 5.00
C ARG A 217 1.95 8.09 4.93
N ALA A 218 3.25 7.89 5.11
CA ALA A 218 3.89 6.57 5.15
C ALA A 218 4.87 6.47 6.33
N ILE A 219 4.79 5.36 7.07
CA ILE A 219 5.61 5.09 8.25
C ILE A 219 6.45 3.84 7.98
N ASN A 220 7.77 4.00 7.98
CA ASN A 220 8.71 2.90 7.97
C ASN A 220 8.73 2.19 9.33
N SER A 221 8.76 0.86 9.33
CA SER A 221 8.88 0.02 10.52
C SER A 221 9.86 -1.13 10.29
N SER A 222 11.11 -0.91 10.69
CA SER A 222 12.21 -1.86 10.48
C SER A 222 12.73 -2.48 11.77
N TRP A 223 12.49 -1.87 12.92
CA TRP A 223 13.02 -2.28 14.24
C TRP A 223 12.76 -3.72 14.67
N GLY A 224 13.70 -4.30 15.41
CA GLY A 224 13.47 -5.49 16.23
C GLY A 224 13.48 -6.82 15.47
N ASN A 225 13.48 -7.90 16.23
CA ASN A 225 13.61 -9.27 15.78
C ASN A 225 12.38 -10.12 16.15
N PRO A 226 12.04 -11.13 15.32
CA PRO A 226 10.98 -12.08 15.65
C PRO A 226 11.34 -12.93 16.86
N ASP A 227 10.32 -13.54 17.46
CA ASP A 227 10.51 -14.54 18.50
C ASP A 227 11.22 -15.76 17.90
N SER A 228 12.20 -16.33 18.62
CA SER A 228 12.99 -17.47 18.11
C SER A 228 12.16 -18.72 17.86
N ARG A 229 10.93 -18.79 18.40
CA ARG A 229 9.96 -19.87 18.16
C ARG A 229 9.24 -19.75 16.81
N ASP A 230 9.35 -18.61 16.12
CA ASP A 230 8.61 -18.36 14.88
C ASP A 230 9.16 -19.21 13.72
N ASN A 231 8.33 -20.12 13.22
CA ASN A 231 8.59 -20.85 11.99
C ASN A 231 7.95 -20.11 10.80
N LEU A 232 8.75 -19.43 9.99
CA LEU A 232 8.25 -18.65 8.86
C LEU A 232 8.40 -19.40 7.52
N SER A 233 8.83 -20.66 7.53
CA SER A 233 8.92 -21.48 6.31
C SER A 233 7.56 -22.00 5.84
N THR A 234 6.53 -21.97 6.69
CA THR A 234 5.18 -22.45 6.33
C THR A 234 4.11 -21.45 6.77
N VAL A 235 2.98 -21.44 6.06
CA VAL A 235 1.82 -20.61 6.43
C VAL A 235 1.31 -20.99 7.83
N ALA A 236 1.34 -22.27 8.18
CA ALA A 236 0.98 -22.77 9.51
C ALA A 236 1.86 -22.17 10.62
N GLY A 237 3.17 -22.07 10.38
CA GLY A 237 4.09 -21.48 11.36
C GLY A 237 3.93 -19.96 11.49
N VAL A 238 3.65 -19.24 10.38
CA VAL A 238 3.30 -17.81 10.44
C VAL A 238 1.98 -17.61 11.20
N TYR A 239 1.00 -18.50 11.02
CA TYR A 239 -0.25 -18.47 11.77
C TYR A 239 -0.06 -18.75 13.25
N ALA A 240 0.79 -19.71 13.64
CA ALA A 240 1.12 -19.94 15.05
C ALA A 240 1.74 -18.69 15.70
N ALA A 241 2.62 -17.98 14.98
CA ALA A 241 3.17 -16.70 15.41
C ALA A 241 2.07 -15.62 15.55
N HIS A 242 1.13 -15.57 14.61
CA HIS A 242 -0.03 -14.67 14.66
C HIS A 242 -0.91 -14.95 15.88
N LEU A 243 -1.28 -16.21 16.11
CA LEU A 243 -2.07 -16.60 17.26
C LEU A 243 -1.38 -16.23 18.57
N ARG A 244 -0.07 -16.44 18.70
CA ARG A 244 0.66 -16.04 19.91
C ARG A 244 0.54 -14.53 20.19
N LEU A 245 0.46 -13.69 19.16
CA LEU A 245 0.30 -12.23 19.30
C LEU A 245 -1.16 -11.77 19.44
N MET A 246 -2.13 -12.62 19.10
CA MET A 246 -3.55 -12.22 18.99
C MET A 246 -4.48 -12.97 19.94
N ALA A 247 -4.06 -14.13 20.45
CA ALA A 247 -4.83 -15.00 21.33
C ALA A 247 -4.64 -14.68 22.82
N SER A 248 -3.84 -13.66 23.16
CA SER A 248 -3.80 -13.15 24.53
C SER A 248 -5.09 -12.42 24.88
N ASP A 249 -5.47 -12.49 26.15
CA ASP A 249 -6.48 -11.64 26.79
C ASP A 249 -6.14 -10.14 26.69
N LYS A 250 -4.86 -9.83 26.50
CA LYS A 250 -4.30 -8.50 26.33
C LYS A 250 -4.20 -8.12 24.85
N LYS A 251 -4.49 -6.84 24.52
CA LYS A 251 -4.19 -6.30 23.19
C LYS A 251 -2.68 -6.23 22.96
N SER A 252 -2.21 -6.57 21.76
CA SER A 252 -0.78 -6.59 21.43
C SER A 252 -0.30 -5.33 20.70
N TRP A 253 1.01 -5.08 20.70
CA TRP A 253 1.62 -4.00 19.93
C TRP A 253 1.27 -4.03 18.43
N LEU A 254 1.14 -5.24 17.85
CA LEU A 254 0.82 -5.41 16.44
C LEU A 254 -0.64 -5.02 16.15
N GLN A 255 -1.55 -5.32 17.09
CA GLN A 255 -2.92 -4.80 17.03
C GLN A 255 -2.94 -3.27 17.12
N ALA A 256 -2.07 -2.65 17.94
CA ALA A 256 -1.98 -1.20 18.01
C ALA A 256 -1.64 -0.56 16.65
N ALA A 257 -0.65 -1.11 15.95
CA ALA A 257 -0.27 -0.65 14.61
C ALA A 257 -1.40 -0.85 13.59
N ALA A 258 -2.07 -2.02 13.63
CA ALA A 258 -3.21 -2.31 12.78
C ALA A 258 -4.39 -1.34 13.02
N ASP A 259 -4.68 -1.03 14.28
CA ASP A 259 -5.74 -0.09 14.66
C ASP A 259 -5.41 1.32 14.14
N VAL A 260 -4.16 1.78 14.24
CA VAL A 260 -3.76 3.07 13.63
C VAL A 260 -3.97 3.07 12.12
N ALA A 261 -3.55 2.02 11.42
CA ALA A 261 -3.73 1.93 9.97
C ALA A 261 -5.21 2.03 9.56
N ARG A 262 -6.11 1.34 10.30
CA ARG A 262 -7.56 1.39 10.09
C ARG A 262 -8.16 2.76 10.36
N GLU A 263 -7.68 3.46 11.39
CA GLU A 263 -8.26 4.71 11.86
C GLU A 263 -7.80 5.94 11.05
N THR A 264 -6.61 5.91 10.46
CA THR A 264 -5.97 7.11 9.88
C THR A 264 -5.61 7.02 8.40
N ASN A 265 -5.82 5.85 7.77
CA ASN A 265 -5.40 5.57 6.39
C ASN A 265 -3.89 5.73 6.14
N VAL A 266 -3.05 5.72 7.19
CA VAL A 266 -1.60 5.76 7.03
C VAL A 266 -1.10 4.48 6.37
N LEU A 267 -0.05 4.58 5.54
CA LEU A 267 0.60 3.43 4.94
C LEU A 267 1.74 2.94 5.85
N LEU A 268 1.69 1.69 6.30
CA LEU A 268 2.77 1.09 7.08
C LEU A 268 3.67 0.22 6.19
N VAL A 269 4.97 0.53 6.20
CA VAL A 269 5.99 -0.13 5.39
C VAL A 269 6.88 -0.97 6.32
N TRP A 270 6.89 -2.29 6.10
CA TRP A 270 7.51 -3.25 7.01
C TRP A 270 8.67 -3.99 6.36
N ALA A 271 9.79 -4.05 7.06
CA ALA A 271 10.86 -4.98 6.72
C ALA A 271 10.39 -6.44 6.82
N ALA A 272 10.64 -7.25 5.79
CA ALA A 272 10.16 -8.62 5.68
C ALA A 272 10.79 -9.61 6.69
N GLY A 273 11.96 -9.28 7.25
CA GLY A 273 12.70 -10.14 8.18
C GLY A 273 13.96 -10.76 7.56
N ASN A 274 14.91 -11.11 8.44
CA ASN A 274 16.28 -11.47 8.06
C ASN A 274 16.64 -12.92 8.43
N SER A 275 15.70 -13.86 8.30
CA SER A 275 15.86 -15.26 8.72
C SER A 275 15.97 -16.27 7.57
N GLY A 276 15.99 -15.81 6.32
CA GLY A 276 16.10 -16.66 5.13
C GLY A 276 14.92 -17.63 4.97
N ARG A 277 13.70 -17.16 5.30
CA ARG A 277 12.49 -17.99 5.32
C ARG A 277 11.61 -17.75 4.09
N ASP A 278 10.73 -18.71 3.81
CA ASP A 278 9.84 -18.65 2.64
C ASP A 278 8.71 -17.62 2.76
N ASN A 279 8.45 -17.11 3.96
CA ASN A 279 7.47 -16.07 4.20
C ASN A 279 8.06 -14.94 5.02
N VAL A 280 7.46 -13.76 4.85
CA VAL A 280 7.74 -12.57 5.64
C VAL A 280 7.37 -12.79 7.12
N ASN A 281 7.95 -11.99 8.01
CA ASN A 281 7.63 -12.01 9.44
C ASN A 281 6.13 -11.74 9.67
N VAL A 282 5.61 -12.23 10.80
CA VAL A 282 4.17 -12.10 11.16
C VAL A 282 3.63 -10.68 11.08
N ARG A 283 4.43 -9.66 11.44
CA ARG A 283 4.04 -8.24 11.33
C ARG A 283 3.80 -7.78 9.90
N SER A 284 4.59 -8.28 8.97
CA SER A 284 4.51 -7.97 7.54
C SER A 284 3.45 -8.83 6.84
N ALA A 285 3.18 -10.02 7.40
CA ALA A 285 2.17 -10.97 6.94
C ALA A 285 0.75 -10.66 7.42
N LEU A 286 0.56 -9.68 8.32
CA LEU A 286 -0.73 -9.43 8.97
C LEU A 286 -1.93 -9.32 8.01
N PRO A 287 -1.83 -8.69 6.81
CA PRO A 287 -2.93 -8.65 5.86
C PRO A 287 -3.43 -10.01 5.39
N TYR A 288 -2.62 -11.07 5.49
CA TYR A 288 -3.10 -12.43 5.21
C TYR A 288 -4.23 -12.84 6.15
N PHE A 289 -4.12 -12.48 7.44
CA PHE A 289 -5.10 -12.80 8.49
C PHE A 289 -6.16 -11.70 8.64
N GLN A 290 -5.84 -10.47 8.24
CA GLN A 290 -6.70 -9.27 8.33
C GLN A 290 -6.71 -8.55 6.96
N PRO A 291 -7.42 -9.10 5.94
CA PRO A 291 -7.31 -8.67 4.54
C PRO A 291 -7.63 -7.20 4.28
N GLU A 292 -8.46 -6.58 5.13
CA GLU A 292 -8.77 -5.16 5.04
C GLU A 292 -7.55 -4.26 5.22
N LEU A 293 -6.48 -4.74 5.86
CA LEU A 293 -5.24 -3.98 6.04
C LEU A 293 -4.40 -3.90 4.77
N GLU A 294 -4.64 -4.76 3.77
CA GLU A 294 -3.76 -4.91 2.60
C GLU A 294 -3.52 -3.58 1.88
N GLN A 295 -4.54 -2.72 1.80
CA GLN A 295 -4.46 -1.41 1.14
C GLN A 295 -3.58 -0.40 1.87
N ASN A 296 -3.30 -0.63 3.16
CA ASN A 296 -2.52 0.23 4.05
C ASN A 296 -1.24 -0.44 4.56
N TRP A 297 -0.86 -1.56 3.95
CA TRP A 297 0.30 -2.36 4.33
C TRP A 297 1.22 -2.59 3.13
N LEU A 298 2.53 -2.56 3.38
CA LEU A 298 3.54 -2.93 2.41
C LEU A 298 4.66 -3.71 3.10
N SER A 299 5.03 -4.85 2.54
CA SER A 299 6.17 -5.65 2.99
C SER A 299 7.35 -5.45 2.04
N VAL A 300 8.57 -5.42 2.58
CA VAL A 300 9.77 -5.14 1.78
C VAL A 300 10.86 -6.16 2.06
N THR A 301 11.24 -6.91 1.02
CA THR A 301 12.39 -7.83 1.05
C THR A 301 13.66 -7.14 0.54
N ALA A 302 14.83 -7.73 0.80
CA ALA A 302 16.12 -7.13 0.45
C ALA A 302 16.64 -7.68 -0.89
N LEU A 303 17.41 -6.85 -1.59
CA LEU A 303 18.19 -7.18 -2.77
C LEU A 303 19.65 -6.77 -2.55
N ASN A 304 20.57 -7.48 -3.20
CA ASN A 304 21.94 -7.01 -3.43
C ASN A 304 22.06 -6.22 -4.73
N MET A 305 23.25 -5.68 -5.01
CA MET A 305 23.53 -4.87 -6.21
C MET A 305 23.27 -5.62 -7.54
N ASP A 306 23.32 -6.95 -7.55
CA ASP A 306 23.01 -7.79 -8.71
C ASP A 306 21.51 -8.05 -8.89
N LEU A 307 20.66 -7.40 -8.07
CA LEU A 307 19.22 -7.62 -7.99
C LEU A 307 18.84 -9.06 -7.63
N VAL A 308 19.71 -9.73 -6.86
CA VAL A 308 19.48 -11.06 -6.30
C VAL A 308 19.06 -10.92 -4.84
N GLN A 309 18.09 -11.73 -4.42
CA GLN A 309 17.67 -11.78 -3.02
C GLN A 309 18.77 -12.49 -2.19
N PRO A 310 19.34 -11.84 -1.16
CA PRO A 310 20.37 -12.44 -0.33
C PRO A 310 19.77 -13.52 0.59
N ASN A 311 20.57 -14.52 0.97
CA ASN A 311 20.12 -15.68 1.75
C ASN A 311 19.49 -15.34 3.11
N PHE A 312 19.80 -14.18 3.69
CA PHE A 312 19.16 -13.75 4.93
C PHE A 312 17.75 -13.20 4.71
N SER A 313 17.44 -12.65 3.53
CA SER A 313 16.13 -12.02 3.32
C SER A 313 15.05 -13.08 3.33
N ASN A 314 14.01 -12.86 4.13
CA ASN A 314 12.78 -13.60 3.94
C ASN A 314 12.19 -13.27 2.56
N ARG A 315 11.53 -14.26 1.96
CA ARG A 315 10.78 -14.13 0.71
C ARG A 315 9.43 -13.47 0.95
N CYS A 316 8.86 -12.87 -0.10
CA CYS A 316 7.52 -12.29 -0.02
C CYS A 316 6.46 -13.34 0.35
N GLY A 317 6.57 -14.58 -0.14
CA GLY A 317 5.71 -15.70 0.19
C GLY A 317 4.23 -15.37 0.11
N LEU A 318 3.49 -15.67 1.19
CA LEU A 318 2.08 -15.33 1.34
C LEU A 318 1.74 -13.85 1.14
N ALA A 319 2.71 -12.94 1.29
CA ALA A 319 2.54 -11.49 1.18
C ALA A 319 2.75 -10.93 -0.23
N LYS A 320 2.98 -11.77 -1.25
CA LYS A 320 3.38 -11.33 -2.60
C LYS A 320 2.54 -10.20 -3.20
N TYR A 321 1.24 -10.13 -2.93
CA TYR A 321 0.35 -9.09 -3.47
C TYR A 321 0.52 -7.71 -2.81
N TRP A 322 1.14 -7.63 -1.63
CA TRP A 322 1.49 -6.38 -0.94
C TRP A 322 2.98 -6.29 -0.63
N CYS A 323 3.83 -6.93 -1.44
CA CYS A 323 5.26 -7.03 -1.20
C CYS A 323 6.07 -6.53 -2.40
N VAL A 324 7.16 -5.82 -2.13
CA VAL A 324 8.20 -5.43 -3.10
C VAL A 324 9.57 -5.86 -2.58
N SER A 325 10.56 -5.83 -3.46
CA SER A 325 11.97 -6.06 -3.11
C SER A 325 12.76 -4.80 -3.35
N ALA A 326 13.63 -4.41 -2.42
CA ALA A 326 14.37 -3.16 -2.51
C ALA A 326 15.84 -3.33 -2.09
N PRO A 327 16.71 -2.39 -2.45
CA PRO A 327 18.13 -2.38 -2.07
C PRO A 327 18.32 -2.56 -0.55
N GLY A 328 19.01 -3.61 -0.13
CA GLY A 328 19.17 -3.94 1.29
C GLY A 328 20.50 -4.58 1.66
N VAL A 329 21.49 -4.58 0.77
CA VAL A 329 22.86 -5.06 1.03
C VAL A 329 23.84 -3.96 0.68
N ALA A 330 24.83 -3.76 1.55
CA ALA A 330 25.84 -2.71 1.46
C ALA A 330 25.21 -1.33 1.29
N ILE A 331 24.17 -1.05 2.09
CA ILE A 331 23.49 0.24 2.09
C ILE A 331 24.24 1.19 3.00
N ASN A 332 24.79 2.24 2.41
CA ASN A 332 25.52 3.28 3.12
C ASN A 332 24.54 4.28 3.72
N SER A 333 24.66 4.57 5.01
CA SER A 333 23.86 5.58 5.70
C SER A 333 24.55 5.98 6.99
N LEU A 334 23.87 6.73 7.86
CA LEU A 334 24.40 7.25 9.12
C LEU A 334 25.02 6.13 9.97
N GLY A 335 26.29 6.30 10.32
CA GLY A 335 27.08 5.39 11.12
C GLY A 335 27.14 5.76 12.60
N ALA A 336 27.45 4.79 13.45
CA ALA A 336 27.39 4.98 14.91
C ALA A 336 28.63 5.69 15.51
N ARG A 337 29.71 5.88 14.73
CA ARG A 337 31.03 6.25 15.24
C ARG A 337 31.20 7.74 15.57
N SER A 338 30.53 8.62 14.84
CA SER A 338 30.55 10.07 15.04
C SER A 338 29.36 10.72 14.33
N ASP A 339 29.14 12.02 14.54
CA ASP A 339 28.10 12.81 13.84
C ASP A 339 28.38 13.00 12.34
N THR A 340 29.49 12.47 11.82
CA THR A 340 29.88 12.57 10.40
C THR A 340 30.19 11.19 9.80
N ALA A 341 29.98 10.11 10.56
CA ALA A 341 30.35 8.78 10.15
C ALA A 341 29.26 8.18 9.27
N TYR A 342 29.66 7.44 8.25
CA TYR A 342 28.76 6.58 7.50
C TYR A 342 29.12 5.11 7.72
N GLU A 343 28.14 4.23 7.54
CA GLU A 343 28.28 2.79 7.72
C GLU A 343 27.44 2.02 6.70
N ASN A 344 28.01 0.94 6.17
CA ASN A 344 27.31 0.00 5.31
C ASN A 344 26.64 -1.07 6.15
N LEU A 345 25.31 -1.16 6.09
CA LEU A 345 24.53 -2.21 6.74
C LEU A 345 23.79 -3.09 5.73
N ASN A 346 23.44 -4.28 6.20
CA ASN A 346 22.69 -5.29 5.45
C ASN A 346 21.42 -5.64 6.20
N GLY A 347 20.29 -5.69 5.50
CA GLY A 347 19.03 -6.12 6.07
C GLY A 347 17.82 -5.68 5.25
N THR A 348 16.71 -6.38 5.43
CA THR A 348 15.39 -5.89 5.02
C THR A 348 15.06 -4.56 5.71
N SER A 349 15.69 -4.27 6.85
CA SER A 349 15.65 -2.99 7.54
C SER A 349 16.17 -1.81 6.73
N MET A 350 17.10 -2.04 5.79
CA MET A 350 17.62 -1.02 4.88
C MET A 350 16.84 -0.99 3.57
N ALA A 351 16.13 -2.07 3.22
CA ALA A 351 15.25 -2.12 2.06
C ALA A 351 13.92 -1.37 2.28
N ALA A 352 13.28 -1.54 3.44
CA ALA A 352 12.04 -0.84 3.77
C ALA A 352 12.12 0.71 3.70
N PRO A 353 13.19 1.39 4.17
CA PRO A 353 13.29 2.84 4.08
C PRO A 353 13.46 3.34 2.65
N HIS A 354 14.13 2.58 1.77
CA HIS A 354 14.18 2.91 0.34
C HIS A 354 12.78 3.05 -0.26
N VAL A 355 11.91 2.08 0.05
CA VAL A 355 10.52 2.08 -0.40
C VAL A 355 9.72 3.21 0.23
N THR A 356 9.95 3.50 1.51
CA THR A 356 9.31 4.62 2.21
C THR A 356 9.66 5.97 1.57
N GLY A 357 10.92 6.19 1.21
CA GLY A 357 11.34 7.39 0.49
C GLY A 357 10.78 7.44 -0.94
N ALA A 358 10.75 6.30 -1.66
CA ALA A 358 10.15 6.22 -2.99
C ALA A 358 8.66 6.61 -2.98
N LEU A 359 7.92 6.15 -1.96
CA LEU A 359 6.54 6.60 -1.72
C LEU A 359 6.45 8.12 -1.52
N GLY A 360 7.42 8.73 -0.84
CA GLY A 360 7.52 10.19 -0.70
C GLY A 360 7.59 10.93 -2.02
N LEU A 361 8.42 10.46 -2.94
CA LEU A 361 8.55 11.06 -4.29
C LEU A 361 7.24 10.94 -5.08
N LEU A 362 6.55 9.80 -4.97
CA LEU A 362 5.25 9.60 -5.62
C LEU A 362 4.14 10.44 -5.00
N MET A 363 4.15 10.61 -3.67
CA MET A 363 3.20 11.49 -2.97
C MET A 363 3.37 12.96 -3.37
N GLU A 364 4.59 13.40 -3.68
CA GLU A 364 4.85 14.74 -4.23
C GLU A 364 4.35 14.85 -5.68
N ARG A 365 4.62 13.83 -6.52
CA ARG A 365 4.16 13.77 -7.92
C ARG A 365 2.64 13.76 -8.05
N TYR A 366 1.96 13.16 -7.09
CA TYR A 366 0.51 12.94 -7.10
C TYR A 366 -0.14 13.48 -5.81
N PRO A 367 -0.13 14.80 -5.58
CA PRO A 367 -0.50 15.40 -4.30
C PRO A 367 -1.98 15.22 -3.95
N SER A 368 -2.84 14.99 -4.94
CA SER A 368 -4.29 14.79 -4.75
C SER A 368 -4.69 13.32 -4.59
N LEU A 369 -3.77 12.36 -4.78
CA LEU A 369 -4.07 10.93 -4.63
C LEU A 369 -3.89 10.48 -3.18
N ASP A 370 -4.77 9.59 -2.73
CA ASP A 370 -4.68 8.97 -1.41
C ASP A 370 -3.52 7.94 -1.31
N ASN A 371 -3.24 7.47 -0.10
CA ASN A 371 -2.13 6.53 0.14
C ASN A 371 -2.29 5.19 -0.59
N GLN A 372 -3.53 4.73 -0.82
CA GLN A 372 -3.82 3.45 -1.46
C GLN A 372 -3.56 3.52 -2.97
N ALA A 373 -3.91 4.63 -3.60
CA ALA A 373 -3.60 4.93 -4.99
C ALA A 373 -2.08 5.04 -5.20
N ILE A 374 -1.36 5.76 -4.32
CA ILE A 374 0.11 5.84 -4.37
C ILE A 374 0.75 4.46 -4.22
N ARG A 375 0.29 3.66 -3.26
CA ARG A 375 0.75 2.27 -3.08
C ARG A 375 0.53 1.45 -4.36
N THR A 376 -0.63 1.59 -4.99
CA THR A 376 -0.96 0.88 -6.23
C THR A 376 -0.03 1.28 -7.38
N ILE A 377 0.28 2.58 -7.52
CA ILE A 377 1.26 3.04 -8.50
C ILE A 377 2.62 2.38 -8.23
N LEU A 378 3.15 2.50 -7.01
CA LEU A 378 4.44 1.92 -6.62
C LEU A 378 4.53 0.41 -6.96
N LEU A 379 3.50 -0.35 -6.58
CA LEU A 379 3.45 -1.80 -6.82
C LEU A 379 3.41 -2.11 -8.32
N THR A 380 2.47 -1.51 -9.03
CA THR A 380 2.16 -1.90 -10.42
C THR A 380 3.19 -1.42 -11.43
N THR A 381 3.97 -0.40 -11.08
CA THR A 381 5.06 0.08 -11.92
C THR A 381 6.41 -0.52 -11.56
N ALA A 382 6.52 -1.36 -10.53
CA ALA A 382 7.75 -2.05 -10.19
C ALA A 382 8.28 -2.87 -11.38
N LYS A 383 9.60 -2.94 -11.50
CA LYS A 383 10.28 -3.82 -12.45
C LYS A 383 10.24 -5.24 -11.91
N HIS A 384 9.52 -6.11 -12.63
CA HIS A 384 9.43 -7.54 -12.31
C HIS A 384 10.80 -8.21 -12.25
N LEU A 385 10.97 -9.11 -11.28
CA LEU A 385 12.18 -9.90 -11.07
C LEU A 385 11.81 -11.37 -10.90
N GLY A 386 12.66 -12.27 -11.36
CA GLY A 386 12.45 -13.72 -11.27
C GLY A 386 11.55 -14.27 -12.37
N ASN A 387 10.96 -15.44 -12.10
CA ASN A 387 10.10 -16.16 -13.04
C ASN A 387 8.63 -15.79 -12.83
N GLY A 388 7.85 -15.89 -13.91
CA GLY A 388 6.40 -15.67 -13.87
C GLY A 388 5.94 -14.70 -14.95
N ALA A 389 4.67 -14.29 -14.87
CA ALA A 389 4.13 -13.25 -15.74
C ALA A 389 4.75 -11.88 -15.36
N PRO A 390 5.20 -11.08 -16.34
CA PRO A 390 5.89 -9.80 -16.07
C PRO A 390 4.99 -8.76 -15.37
N ASP A 391 3.67 -8.88 -15.52
CA ASP A 391 2.68 -7.99 -14.93
C ASP A 391 2.00 -8.61 -13.69
N ALA A 392 2.67 -9.50 -12.97
CA ALA A 392 2.12 -10.07 -11.76
C ALA A 392 3.19 -10.36 -10.70
N PRO A 393 2.83 -10.31 -9.41
CA PRO A 393 3.79 -10.58 -8.35
C PRO A 393 4.08 -12.08 -8.21
N ASN A 394 5.28 -12.41 -7.74
CA ASN A 394 5.69 -13.77 -7.39
C ASN A 394 6.11 -13.91 -5.92
N GLU A 395 6.28 -15.15 -5.46
CA GLU A 395 6.53 -15.44 -4.04
C GLU A 395 7.94 -15.04 -3.58
N VAL A 396 8.90 -14.85 -4.47
CA VAL A 396 10.26 -14.48 -4.08
C VAL A 396 10.36 -12.97 -3.91
N PHE A 397 9.99 -12.23 -4.96
CA PHE A 397 10.25 -10.80 -5.08
C PHE A 397 9.00 -9.92 -4.91
N GLY A 398 7.82 -10.53 -4.79
CA GLY A 398 6.56 -9.81 -4.83
C GLY A 398 6.41 -9.15 -6.20
N TRP A 399 6.13 -7.84 -6.19
CA TRP A 399 6.03 -7.02 -7.40
C TRP A 399 7.39 -6.71 -8.07
N GLY A 400 8.51 -7.06 -7.43
CA GLY A 400 9.86 -6.73 -7.91
C GLY A 400 10.40 -5.45 -7.29
N ILE A 401 11.31 -4.77 -7.99
CA ILE A 401 11.96 -3.54 -7.51
C ILE A 401 11.18 -2.29 -7.93
N PRO A 402 10.92 -1.32 -7.04
CA PRO A 402 10.28 -0.06 -7.44
C PRO A 402 10.98 0.59 -8.63
N ASP A 403 10.22 1.06 -9.62
CA ASP A 403 10.75 1.80 -10.77
C ASP A 403 10.08 3.18 -10.80
N LEU A 404 10.78 4.17 -10.26
CA LEU A 404 10.27 5.53 -10.16
C LEU A 404 10.11 6.19 -11.54
N GLY A 405 10.88 5.79 -12.55
CA GLY A 405 10.72 6.30 -13.91
C GLY A 405 9.39 5.90 -14.53
N LYS A 406 9.00 4.63 -14.39
CA LYS A 406 7.69 4.14 -14.84
C LYS A 406 6.56 4.71 -13.97
N ALA A 407 6.79 4.88 -12.67
CA ALA A 407 5.81 5.39 -11.71
C ALA A 407 5.34 6.84 -11.96
N LEU A 408 6.14 7.69 -12.62
CA LEU A 408 5.75 9.07 -12.94
C LEU A 408 4.63 9.18 -14.00
N ASN A 409 4.32 8.07 -14.67
CA ASN A 409 3.40 7.99 -15.80
C ASN A 409 2.02 7.41 -15.44
N GLY A 410 1.70 7.34 -14.15
CA GLY A 410 0.45 6.77 -13.63
C GLY A 410 0.58 5.29 -13.26
N PRO A 411 -0.50 4.63 -12.81
CA PRO A 411 -0.48 3.20 -12.54
C PRO A 411 -0.24 2.40 -13.84
N ALA A 412 0.31 1.19 -13.73
CA ALA A 412 0.34 0.26 -14.87
C ALA A 412 -0.73 -0.83 -14.76
N GLN A 413 -1.37 -0.97 -13.59
CA GLN A 413 -2.51 -1.85 -13.41
C GLN A 413 -3.49 -1.28 -12.38
N LEU A 414 -4.73 -1.73 -12.45
CA LEU A 414 -5.72 -1.51 -11.40
C LEU A 414 -5.84 -2.77 -10.53
N LEU A 415 -5.68 -2.60 -9.22
CA LEU A 415 -5.80 -3.69 -8.23
C LEU A 415 -7.19 -3.70 -7.57
N GLY A 416 -8.19 -3.23 -8.31
CA GLY A 416 -9.58 -3.09 -7.89
C GLY A 416 -10.07 -1.69 -8.30
N ARG A 417 -10.79 -1.04 -7.39
CA ARG A 417 -11.18 0.36 -7.57
C ARG A 417 -9.98 1.29 -7.36
N PHE A 418 -9.67 2.11 -8.35
CA PHE A 418 -8.65 3.15 -8.29
C PHE A 418 -9.29 4.54 -8.33
N ASN A 419 -9.17 5.30 -7.24
CA ASN A 419 -9.72 6.65 -7.16
C ASN A 419 -8.69 7.69 -7.65
N ALA A 420 -8.89 8.16 -8.87
CA ALA A 420 -8.13 9.25 -9.48
C ALA A 420 -8.77 10.60 -9.14
N HIS A 421 -8.51 11.13 -7.94
CA HIS A 421 -8.97 12.46 -7.55
C HIS A 421 -7.98 13.54 -8.03
N LEU A 422 -8.44 14.47 -8.87
CA LEU A 422 -7.63 15.61 -9.32
C LEU A 422 -8.31 16.93 -8.92
N ALA A 423 -7.58 17.75 -8.15
CA ALA A 423 -8.05 19.05 -7.69
C ALA A 423 -8.25 20.06 -8.84
N ALA A 424 -8.89 21.19 -8.53
CA ALA A 424 -9.14 22.25 -9.52
C ALA A 424 -7.82 22.81 -10.08
N GLY A 425 -7.78 23.01 -11.40
CA GLY A 425 -6.59 23.53 -12.09
C GLY A 425 -5.47 22.50 -12.28
N VAL A 426 -5.60 21.28 -11.74
CA VAL A 426 -4.66 20.19 -12.02
C VAL A 426 -5.00 19.54 -13.35
N GLU A 427 -4.01 19.48 -14.24
CA GLU A 427 -4.04 18.65 -15.43
C GLU A 427 -2.92 17.59 -15.33
N ASP A 428 -3.24 16.33 -15.58
CA ASP A 428 -2.26 15.24 -15.58
C ASP A 428 -2.44 14.33 -16.79
N THR A 429 -1.37 13.68 -17.22
CA THR A 429 -1.38 12.68 -18.30
C THR A 429 -0.75 11.39 -17.81
N TRP A 430 -1.48 10.29 -17.91
CA TRP A 430 -0.99 8.95 -17.63
C TRP A 430 -0.77 8.21 -18.94
N SER A 431 0.49 7.84 -19.17
CA SER A 431 0.97 7.25 -20.41
C SER A 431 1.31 5.77 -20.30
N ASN A 432 1.30 5.21 -19.08
CA ASN A 432 1.37 3.78 -18.90
C ASN A 432 0.13 3.09 -19.48
N ASN A 433 0.34 1.91 -20.06
CA ASN A 433 -0.75 0.98 -20.33
C ASN A 433 -1.27 0.45 -18.99
N ILE A 434 -2.58 0.53 -18.77
CA ILE A 434 -3.23 0.10 -17.54
C ILE A 434 -3.99 -1.21 -17.78
N SER A 435 -3.55 -2.29 -17.11
CA SER A 435 -4.20 -3.60 -17.16
C SER A 435 -4.82 -4.00 -15.81
N GLU A 436 -5.27 -5.25 -15.71
CA GLU A 436 -5.70 -5.90 -14.46
C GLU A 436 -5.09 -7.31 -14.32
N ALA A 437 -3.92 -7.53 -14.95
CA ALA A 437 -3.30 -8.85 -15.06
C ALA A 437 -3.06 -9.52 -13.69
N ALA A 438 -2.61 -8.76 -12.69
CA ALA A 438 -2.42 -9.27 -11.34
C ALA A 438 -3.73 -9.70 -10.66
N LEU A 439 -4.85 -9.04 -10.94
CA LEU A 439 -6.17 -9.46 -10.44
C LEU A 439 -6.64 -10.75 -11.10
N ILE A 440 -6.40 -10.92 -12.40
CA ILE A 440 -6.69 -12.15 -13.13
C ILE A 440 -5.91 -13.32 -12.52
N GLN A 441 -4.60 -13.13 -12.27
CA GLN A 441 -3.79 -14.14 -11.58
C GLN A 441 -4.33 -14.42 -10.18
N ARG A 442 -4.61 -13.37 -9.39
CA ARG A 442 -5.11 -13.51 -8.02
C ARG A 442 -6.42 -14.28 -7.98
N LYS A 443 -7.33 -14.02 -8.91
CA LYS A 443 -8.60 -14.74 -9.07
C LYS A 443 -8.37 -16.24 -9.27
N ALA A 444 -7.45 -16.61 -10.16
CA ALA A 444 -7.14 -18.00 -10.43
C ALA A 444 -6.55 -18.69 -9.20
N GLU A 445 -5.56 -18.05 -8.55
CA GLU A 445 -4.90 -18.59 -7.36
C GLU A 445 -5.85 -18.72 -6.16
N GLU A 446 -6.63 -17.69 -5.86
CA GLU A 446 -7.54 -17.68 -4.71
C GLU A 446 -8.69 -18.69 -4.92
N ARG A 447 -9.20 -18.84 -6.15
CA ARG A 447 -10.20 -19.88 -6.45
C ARG A 447 -9.64 -21.29 -6.30
N GLN A 448 -8.41 -21.53 -6.76
CA GLN A 448 -7.76 -22.82 -6.58
C GLN A 448 -7.55 -23.14 -5.10
N LYS A 449 -6.97 -22.20 -4.34
CA LYS A 449 -6.76 -22.34 -2.89
C LYS A 449 -8.06 -22.61 -2.14
N LEU A 450 -9.14 -21.89 -2.48
CA LEU A 450 -10.44 -22.11 -1.86
C LEU A 450 -11.03 -23.49 -2.21
N ALA A 451 -10.84 -23.97 -3.44
CA ALA A 451 -11.27 -25.30 -3.84
C ALA A 451 -10.51 -26.39 -3.06
N ASP A 452 -9.18 -26.26 -2.97
CA ASP A 452 -8.32 -27.19 -2.22
C ASP A 452 -8.69 -27.19 -0.73
N TRP A 453 -8.91 -26.02 -0.14
CA TRP A 453 -9.31 -25.89 1.26
C TRP A 453 -10.70 -26.50 1.53
N ARG A 454 -11.65 -26.38 0.60
CA ARG A 454 -12.98 -26.99 0.72
C ARG A 454 -12.98 -28.50 0.51
N ALA A 455 -12.02 -29.03 -0.24
CA ALA A 455 -11.90 -30.46 -0.51
C ALA A 455 -11.56 -31.27 0.75
N ILE A 456 -10.99 -30.64 1.78
CA ILE A 456 -10.60 -31.27 3.04
C ILE A 456 -11.44 -30.71 4.19
N PRO A 457 -12.45 -31.43 4.71
CA PRO A 457 -13.21 -30.95 5.86
C PRO A 457 -12.33 -30.87 7.10
N GLY A 458 -12.34 -29.72 7.81
CA GLY A 458 -11.61 -29.56 9.07
C GLY A 458 -11.96 -30.61 10.12
N ALA A 459 -13.22 -31.07 10.15
CA ALA A 459 -13.67 -32.16 11.02
C ALA A 459 -12.95 -33.49 10.72
N SER A 460 -12.66 -33.78 9.46
CA SER A 460 -11.90 -34.98 9.06
C SER A 460 -10.45 -34.89 9.53
N LEU A 461 -9.83 -33.71 9.45
CA LEU A 461 -8.48 -33.49 9.98
C LEU A 461 -8.45 -33.61 11.51
N GLN A 462 -9.46 -33.08 12.20
CA GLN A 462 -9.59 -33.23 13.64
C GLN A 462 -9.77 -34.70 14.06
N ALA A 463 -10.59 -35.46 13.32
CA ALA A 463 -10.74 -36.90 13.53
C ALA A 463 -9.42 -37.66 13.26
N ALA A 464 -8.66 -37.27 12.23
CA ALA A 464 -7.36 -37.86 11.94
C ALA A 464 -6.34 -37.62 13.07
N VAL A 465 -6.37 -36.45 13.71
CA VAL A 465 -5.55 -36.18 14.90
C VAL A 465 -5.95 -37.10 16.06
N GLN A 466 -7.24 -37.26 16.32
CA GLN A 466 -7.73 -38.15 17.38
C GLN A 466 -7.34 -39.61 17.12
N GLU A 467 -7.43 -40.05 15.87
CA GLU A 467 -7.01 -41.40 15.48
C GLU A 467 -5.50 -41.59 15.67
N ALA A 468 -4.69 -40.63 15.23
CA ALA A 468 -3.23 -40.66 15.39
C ALA A 468 -2.80 -40.70 16.86
N GLN A 469 -3.63 -40.23 17.79
CA GLN A 469 -3.35 -40.26 19.23
C GLN A 469 -3.61 -41.62 19.88
N ARG A 470 -4.40 -42.53 19.29
CA ARG A 470 -4.87 -43.75 19.97
C ARG A 470 -3.76 -44.69 20.39
N GLU A 471 -2.90 -45.09 19.44
CA GLU A 471 -1.81 -46.03 19.72
C GLU A 471 -0.72 -45.41 20.60
N PRO A 472 -0.28 -44.15 20.36
CA PRO A 472 0.65 -43.48 21.27
C PRO A 472 0.10 -43.31 22.69
N LEU A 473 -1.19 -43.07 22.86
CA LEU A 473 -1.81 -42.94 24.19
C LEU A 473 -1.67 -44.22 25.02
N VAL A 474 -1.87 -45.39 24.40
CA VAL A 474 -1.71 -46.68 25.08
C VAL A 474 -0.23 -46.91 25.39
N ARG A 475 0.63 -46.90 24.36
CA ARG A 475 2.06 -47.21 24.49
C ARG A 475 2.81 -46.26 25.44
N LEU A 476 2.59 -44.94 25.30
CA LEU A 476 3.25 -43.95 26.15
C LEU A 476 2.61 -43.89 27.55
N GLY A 477 1.32 -44.17 27.67
CA GLY A 477 0.66 -44.29 28.98
C GLY A 477 1.27 -45.41 29.82
N GLU A 478 1.48 -46.58 29.22
CA GLU A 478 2.17 -47.70 29.86
C GLU A 478 3.62 -47.33 30.23
N TYR A 479 4.38 -46.78 29.29
CA TYR A 479 5.78 -46.39 29.51
C TYR A 479 5.95 -45.34 30.62
N VAL A 480 5.13 -44.28 30.62
CA VAL A 480 5.18 -43.24 31.65
C VAL A 480 4.85 -43.84 33.01
N THR A 481 3.76 -44.61 33.10
CA THR A 481 3.31 -45.19 34.37
C THR A 481 4.35 -46.15 34.94
N SER A 482 5.00 -46.98 34.11
CA SER A 482 5.99 -47.95 34.58
C SER A 482 7.34 -47.32 34.95
N SER A 483 7.67 -46.15 34.38
CA SER A 483 9.03 -45.58 34.44
C SER A 483 9.10 -44.25 35.18
N TYR A 484 7.96 -43.71 35.63
CA TYR A 484 7.85 -42.40 36.28
C TYR A 484 8.79 -42.25 37.48
N ASP A 485 8.72 -43.17 38.46
CA ASP A 485 9.49 -43.05 39.71
C ASP A 485 10.99 -43.09 39.44
N ALA A 486 11.45 -43.98 38.55
CA ALA A 486 12.85 -44.08 38.17
C ALA A 486 13.35 -42.80 37.48
N SER A 487 12.55 -42.24 36.57
CA SER A 487 12.89 -41.02 35.83
C SER A 487 12.86 -39.78 36.73
N MET A 488 11.89 -39.71 37.64
CA MET A 488 11.81 -38.66 38.66
C MET A 488 13.02 -38.68 39.59
N LEU A 489 13.52 -39.87 39.97
CA LEU A 489 14.71 -40.00 40.80
C LEU A 489 15.97 -39.44 40.11
N LEU A 490 16.13 -39.66 38.80
CA LEU A 490 17.23 -39.07 38.02
C LEU A 490 17.16 -37.53 38.08
N VAL A 491 15.98 -36.96 37.86
CA VAL A 491 15.78 -35.49 37.91
C VAL A 491 16.01 -34.93 39.31
N GLN A 492 15.52 -35.60 40.35
CA GLN A 492 15.76 -35.20 41.74
C GLN A 492 17.24 -35.23 42.10
N THR A 493 17.97 -36.26 41.65
CA THR A 493 19.42 -36.38 41.85
C THR A 493 20.17 -35.23 41.19
N LEU A 494 19.83 -34.90 39.94
CA LEU A 494 20.41 -33.75 39.23
C LEU A 494 20.16 -32.43 39.98
N ARG A 495 18.93 -32.19 40.45
CA ARG A 495 18.56 -30.98 41.19
C ARG A 495 19.26 -30.86 42.54
N GLN A 496 19.46 -31.98 43.24
CA GLN A 496 20.24 -32.00 44.47
C GLN A 496 21.71 -31.65 44.23
N LEU A 497 22.32 -32.17 43.14
CA LEU A 497 23.69 -31.83 42.76
C LEU A 497 23.81 -30.36 42.33
N GLU A 498 22.83 -29.82 41.60
CA GLU A 498 22.75 -28.41 41.23
C GLU A 498 22.73 -27.50 42.47
N ALA A 499 21.93 -27.84 43.48
CA ALA A 499 21.87 -27.10 44.73
C ALA A 499 23.20 -27.16 45.52
N LYS A 500 23.87 -28.31 45.53
CA LYS A 500 25.20 -28.44 46.15
C LYS A 500 26.25 -27.61 45.42
N LEU A 501 26.22 -27.56 44.09
CA LEU A 501 27.14 -26.76 43.27
C LEU A 501 27.00 -25.25 43.49
N GLN A 502 25.81 -24.79 43.88
CA GLN A 502 25.62 -23.39 44.27
C GLN A 502 26.27 -23.05 45.62
N ALA A 503 26.57 -24.07 46.45
CA ALA A 503 27.17 -23.90 47.77
C ALA A 503 28.70 -24.16 47.80
N ASP A 504 29.21 -25.05 46.95
CA ASP A 504 30.63 -25.39 46.83
C ASP A 504 30.96 -25.89 45.40
N SER A 505 32.05 -25.41 44.80
CA SER A 505 32.37 -25.59 43.38
C SER A 505 33.62 -26.45 43.15
N GLY A 506 33.68 -27.62 43.78
CA GLY A 506 34.76 -28.60 43.59
C GLY A 506 34.64 -29.42 42.30
N ASP A 507 35.78 -29.83 41.73
CA ASP A 507 35.86 -30.58 40.46
C ASP A 507 35.11 -31.92 40.49
N GLU A 508 35.12 -32.62 41.62
CA GLU A 508 34.42 -33.90 41.80
C GLU A 508 32.90 -33.73 41.73
N LEU A 509 32.37 -32.66 42.35
CA LEU A 509 30.95 -32.34 42.33
C LEU A 509 30.49 -31.89 40.93
N MET A 510 31.33 -31.13 40.22
CA MET A 510 31.10 -30.76 38.82
C MET A 510 31.06 -31.99 37.89
N ASN A 511 31.94 -32.97 38.12
CA ASN A 511 31.93 -34.21 37.35
C ASN A 511 30.68 -35.06 37.63
N ALA A 512 30.26 -35.17 38.90
CA ALA A 512 29.03 -35.86 39.28
C ALA A 512 27.78 -35.19 38.69
N TYR A 513 27.71 -33.86 38.70
CA TYR A 513 26.64 -33.11 38.05
C TYR A 513 26.58 -33.36 36.54
N ARG A 514 27.73 -33.34 35.86
CA ARG A 514 27.80 -33.65 34.42
C ARG A 514 27.33 -35.07 34.11
N ALA A 515 27.70 -36.04 34.93
CA ALA A 515 27.25 -37.42 34.79
C ALA A 515 25.72 -37.53 34.97
N ALA A 516 25.15 -36.97 36.04
CA ALA A 516 23.71 -36.95 36.27
C ALA A 516 22.95 -36.19 35.17
N ALA A 517 23.51 -35.10 34.65
CA ALA A 517 22.93 -34.37 33.53
C ALA A 517 22.89 -35.23 32.26
N ASN A 518 23.93 -36.02 32.00
CA ASN A 518 23.96 -36.96 30.89
C ASN A 518 22.93 -38.08 31.07
N GLU A 519 22.77 -38.63 32.27
CA GLU A 519 21.74 -39.62 32.56
C GLU A 519 20.33 -39.08 32.31
N VAL A 520 20.03 -37.87 32.79
CA VAL A 520 18.75 -37.20 32.51
C VAL A 520 18.56 -36.91 31.02
N ASN A 521 19.61 -36.54 30.30
CA ASN A 521 19.52 -36.27 28.86
C ASN A 521 19.32 -37.56 28.03
N ASN A 522 19.83 -38.70 28.50
CA ASN A 522 19.72 -39.98 27.84
C ASN A 522 18.38 -40.69 28.13
N ASP A 523 17.68 -40.30 29.19
CA ASP A 523 16.33 -40.77 29.50
C ASP A 523 15.27 -39.78 29.01
N ALA A 524 14.46 -40.20 28.03
CA ALA A 524 13.46 -39.35 27.41
C ALA A 524 12.39 -38.84 28.39
N LEU A 525 12.00 -39.66 29.38
CA LEU A 525 11.01 -39.30 30.37
C LEU A 525 11.61 -38.34 31.41
N ALA A 526 12.82 -38.60 31.89
CA ALA A 526 13.55 -37.72 32.82
C ALA A 526 13.83 -36.34 32.18
N SER A 527 14.24 -36.31 30.92
CA SER A 527 14.41 -35.06 30.16
C SER A 527 13.09 -34.28 30.05
N THR A 528 11.97 -34.96 29.80
CA THR A 528 10.63 -34.35 29.72
C THR A 528 10.16 -33.83 31.08
N ILE A 529 10.35 -34.60 32.15
CA ILE A 529 10.09 -34.18 33.54
C ILE A 529 10.87 -32.91 33.85
N LEU A 530 12.17 -32.89 33.57
CA LEU A 530 13.03 -31.73 33.83
C LEU A 530 12.55 -30.50 33.05
N SER A 531 12.10 -30.69 31.80
CA SER A 531 11.53 -29.63 30.97
C SER A 531 10.26 -29.02 31.58
N ILE A 532 9.32 -29.86 32.04
CA ILE A 532 8.08 -29.39 32.69
C ILE A 532 8.39 -28.67 34.01
N MET A 533 9.28 -29.23 34.83
CA MET A 533 9.66 -28.57 36.09
C MET A 533 10.32 -27.20 35.88
N LYS A 534 11.03 -27.00 34.77
CA LYS A 534 11.62 -25.69 34.42
C LYS A 534 10.57 -24.62 34.11
N THR A 535 9.35 -24.99 33.74
CA THR A 535 8.25 -24.05 33.55
C THR A 535 7.52 -23.70 34.85
N GLY A 536 7.90 -24.32 35.98
CA GLY A 536 7.21 -24.16 37.27
C GLY A 536 5.95 -25.01 37.40
N GLU A 537 5.67 -25.88 36.42
CA GLU A 537 4.54 -26.82 36.47
C GLU A 537 4.91 -28.15 37.15
N SER A 538 3.89 -28.81 37.71
CA SER A 538 4.04 -30.16 38.29
C SER A 538 4.04 -31.23 37.19
N PRO A 539 5.06 -32.11 37.12
CA PRO A 539 5.18 -33.15 36.09
C PRO A 539 4.28 -34.36 36.40
N THR A 540 2.95 -34.16 36.42
CA THR A 540 1.99 -35.26 36.63
C THR A 540 2.06 -36.29 35.48
N VAL A 541 1.66 -37.55 35.76
CA VAL A 541 1.59 -38.62 34.74
C VAL A 541 0.78 -38.16 33.52
N ASP A 542 -0.39 -37.56 33.72
CA ASP A 542 -1.23 -37.06 32.62
C ASP A 542 -0.52 -35.98 31.79
N LYS A 543 0.21 -35.05 32.44
CA LYS A 543 0.96 -34.00 31.75
C LYS A 543 2.12 -34.59 30.94
N LEU A 544 2.81 -35.59 31.48
CA LEU A 544 3.91 -36.28 30.81
C LEU A 544 3.40 -37.04 29.58
N ILE A 545 2.31 -37.80 29.73
CA ILE A 545 1.65 -38.51 28.63
C ILE A 545 1.22 -37.51 27.54
N ALA A 546 0.53 -36.43 27.91
CA ALA A 546 0.10 -35.41 26.95
C ALA A 546 1.28 -34.76 26.20
N THR A 547 2.38 -34.47 26.91
CA THR A 547 3.59 -33.86 26.33
C THR A 547 4.29 -34.81 25.36
N LEU A 548 4.43 -36.09 25.73
CA LEU A 548 5.06 -37.11 24.89
C LEU A 548 4.19 -37.44 23.66
N ILE A 549 2.86 -37.53 23.81
CA ILE A 549 1.92 -37.73 22.70
C ILE A 549 1.99 -36.56 21.71
N ALA A 550 2.02 -35.32 22.19
CA ALA A 550 2.22 -34.16 21.31
C ALA A 550 3.60 -34.20 20.61
N GLY A 551 4.55 -34.92 21.19
CA GLY A 551 5.87 -35.21 20.63
C GLY A 551 5.90 -36.28 19.53
N ASP A 552 4.92 -37.18 19.50
CA ASP A 552 4.86 -38.36 18.63
C ASP A 552 4.82 -37.97 17.14
N PRO A 553 5.62 -38.62 16.26
CA PRO A 553 5.68 -38.26 14.84
C PRO A 553 4.34 -38.32 14.10
N SER A 554 3.51 -39.33 14.38
CA SER A 554 2.20 -39.51 13.72
C SER A 554 1.21 -38.44 14.17
N VAL A 555 1.21 -38.12 15.47
CA VAL A 555 0.37 -37.05 16.03
C VAL A 555 0.81 -35.69 15.51
N LYS A 556 2.12 -35.44 15.44
CA LYS A 556 2.67 -34.19 14.86
C LYS A 556 2.29 -34.02 13.40
N LEU A 557 2.36 -35.09 12.61
CA LEU A 557 1.98 -35.05 11.21
C LEU A 557 0.49 -34.72 11.04
N ALA A 558 -0.39 -35.42 11.76
CA ALA A 558 -1.82 -35.15 11.72
C ALA A 558 -2.17 -33.74 12.23
N ARG A 559 -1.54 -33.31 13.33
CA ARG A 559 -1.73 -31.98 13.90
C ARG A 559 -1.25 -30.90 12.93
N GLY A 560 -0.08 -31.08 12.32
CA GLY A 560 0.44 -30.15 11.33
C GLY A 560 -0.48 -29.95 10.13
N ALA A 561 -1.17 -31.01 9.69
CA ALA A 561 -2.19 -30.90 8.63
C ALA A 561 -3.40 -30.07 9.09
N LEU A 562 -3.88 -30.30 10.32
CA LEU A 562 -4.96 -29.49 10.92
C LEU A 562 -4.54 -28.02 11.10
N ASP A 563 -3.35 -27.78 11.63
CA ASP A 563 -2.81 -26.43 11.84
C ASP A 563 -2.66 -25.68 10.50
N ALA A 564 -2.20 -26.36 9.44
CA ALA A 564 -2.11 -25.79 8.09
C ALA A 564 -3.49 -25.48 7.49
N TYR A 565 -4.51 -26.27 7.82
CA TYR A 565 -5.89 -26.00 7.43
C TYR A 565 -6.49 -24.81 8.18
N GLU A 566 -6.29 -24.75 9.50
CA GLU A 566 -6.77 -23.66 10.36
C GLU A 566 -6.10 -22.33 10.03
N ALA A 567 -4.80 -22.37 9.69
CA ALA A 567 -4.00 -21.21 9.34
C ALA A 567 -4.54 -20.41 8.15
N GLN A 568 -5.21 -21.10 7.22
CA GLN A 568 -5.80 -20.49 6.04
C GLN A 568 -7.26 -20.07 6.28
N GLY A 569 -7.86 -20.49 7.40
CA GLY A 569 -9.31 -20.42 7.60
C GLY A 569 -9.88 -18.99 7.55
N ALA A 570 -9.21 -18.00 8.14
CA ALA A 570 -9.64 -16.60 8.08
C ALA A 570 -9.60 -16.07 6.63
N THR A 571 -8.48 -16.27 5.95
CA THR A 571 -8.27 -15.85 4.55
C THR A 571 -9.25 -16.54 3.61
N MET A 572 -9.47 -17.86 3.77
CA MET A 572 -10.37 -18.62 2.91
C MET A 572 -11.83 -18.24 3.11
N ARG A 573 -12.26 -17.90 4.33
CA ARG A 573 -13.59 -17.33 4.57
C ARG A 573 -13.76 -15.95 3.92
N TYR A 574 -12.73 -15.11 3.96
CA TYR A 574 -12.73 -13.84 3.25
C TYR A 574 -12.81 -14.03 1.73
N VAL A 575 -11.98 -14.92 1.17
CA VAL A 575 -11.99 -15.27 -0.26
C VAL A 575 -13.32 -15.88 -0.69
N ALA A 576 -13.96 -16.70 0.16
CA ALA A 576 -15.26 -17.30 -0.14
C ALA A 576 -16.40 -16.28 -0.32
N ASN A 577 -16.25 -15.07 0.25
CA ASN A 577 -17.22 -13.98 0.10
C ASN A 577 -16.94 -13.10 -1.13
N LYS A 578 -15.79 -13.26 -1.79
CA LYS A 578 -15.49 -12.52 -3.01
C LYS A 578 -16.33 -13.01 -4.18
N THR A 579 -16.70 -12.05 -5.02
CA THR A 579 -17.37 -12.24 -6.30
C THR A 579 -16.43 -11.89 -7.44
N ASP A 580 -16.89 -12.06 -8.68
CA ASP A 580 -16.09 -11.67 -9.85
C ASP A 580 -15.82 -10.16 -9.91
N ALA A 581 -16.66 -9.34 -9.26
CA ALA A 581 -16.47 -7.90 -9.16
C ALA A 581 -15.23 -7.51 -8.31
N ASP A 582 -14.77 -8.38 -7.41
CA ASP A 582 -13.59 -8.13 -6.59
C ASP A 582 -12.27 -8.33 -7.36
N TYR A 583 -12.35 -8.86 -8.59
CA TYR A 583 -11.20 -9.17 -9.45
C TYR A 583 -11.20 -8.40 -10.77
N VAL A 584 -11.92 -7.27 -10.82
CA VAL A 584 -11.89 -6.36 -11.98
C VAL A 584 -11.39 -4.98 -11.58
N GLY A 585 -10.62 -4.37 -12.47
CA GLY A 585 -10.11 -3.02 -12.33
C GLY A 585 -11.15 -1.97 -12.71
N VAL A 586 -11.41 -1.01 -11.82
CA VAL A 586 -12.31 0.12 -12.07
C VAL A 586 -11.57 1.43 -11.86
N LEU A 587 -11.48 2.26 -12.89
CA LEU A 587 -10.93 3.61 -12.76
C LEU A 587 -12.04 4.59 -12.40
N VAL A 588 -11.81 5.42 -11.38
CA VAL A 588 -12.77 6.43 -10.93
C VAL A 588 -12.14 7.80 -10.96
N LYS A 589 -12.52 8.62 -11.95
CA LYS A 589 -12.07 10.00 -12.07
C LYS A 589 -13.01 10.92 -11.28
N THR A 590 -12.49 11.55 -10.24
CA THR A 590 -13.21 12.54 -9.43
C THR A 590 -12.46 13.87 -9.38
N GLY A 591 -13.08 14.88 -8.75
CA GLY A 591 -12.54 16.22 -8.65
C GLY A 591 -12.60 16.99 -9.97
N PRO A 592 -12.53 18.33 -9.93
CA PRO A 592 -12.75 19.18 -11.09
C PRO A 592 -11.57 19.24 -12.07
N GLY A 593 -10.39 18.71 -11.73
CA GLY A 593 -9.22 18.68 -12.62
C GLY A 593 -9.38 17.77 -13.83
N SER A 594 -8.39 17.78 -14.72
CA SER A 594 -8.35 17.00 -15.96
C SER A 594 -7.33 15.86 -15.90
N LEU A 595 -7.76 14.64 -16.22
CA LEU A 595 -6.87 13.49 -16.40
C LEU A 595 -6.89 13.07 -17.86
N THR A 596 -5.75 12.91 -18.52
CA THR A 596 -5.64 12.32 -19.85
C THR A 596 -5.05 10.92 -19.75
N LEU A 597 -5.73 9.92 -20.32
CA LEU A 597 -5.22 8.56 -20.48
C LEU A 597 -4.71 8.40 -21.91
N SER A 598 -3.40 8.30 -22.10
CA SER A 598 -2.79 8.14 -23.43
C SER A 598 -2.33 6.72 -23.73
N GLY A 599 -2.22 5.85 -22.72
CA GLY A 599 -1.86 4.45 -22.89
C GLY A 599 -2.97 3.58 -23.48
N ASP A 600 -2.57 2.39 -23.95
CA ASP A 600 -3.47 1.34 -24.43
C ASP A 600 -3.95 0.49 -23.25
N ASN A 601 -5.12 0.82 -22.72
CA ASN A 601 -5.63 0.21 -21.50
C ASN A 601 -6.47 -1.05 -21.78
N SER A 602 -6.43 -2.02 -20.86
CA SER A 602 -7.10 -3.33 -21.01
C SER A 602 -7.95 -3.75 -19.82
N TYR A 603 -8.06 -2.93 -18.75
CA TYR A 603 -8.95 -3.20 -17.62
C TYR A 603 -10.41 -3.32 -18.06
N SER A 604 -11.17 -4.21 -17.40
CA SER A 604 -12.52 -4.61 -17.86
C SER A 604 -13.66 -4.07 -16.99
N GLY A 605 -13.37 -3.64 -15.76
CA GLY A 605 -14.39 -3.12 -14.83
C GLY A 605 -14.99 -1.77 -15.23
N GLY A 606 -14.38 -1.08 -16.20
CA GLY A 606 -14.87 0.17 -16.77
C GLY A 606 -14.34 1.42 -16.06
N THR A 607 -14.83 2.57 -16.52
CA THR A 607 -14.40 3.88 -16.07
C THR A 607 -15.60 4.68 -15.56
N LEU A 608 -15.51 5.18 -14.32
CA LEU A 608 -16.49 6.07 -13.71
C LEU A 608 -15.96 7.50 -13.74
N LEU A 609 -16.53 8.33 -14.61
CA LEU A 609 -16.25 9.75 -14.67
C LEU A 609 -17.26 10.50 -13.79
N GLN A 610 -16.83 10.84 -12.58
CA GLN A 610 -17.64 11.45 -11.52
C GLN A 610 -17.32 12.94 -11.31
N GLY A 611 -16.27 13.46 -11.93
CA GLY A 611 -15.92 14.88 -11.87
C GLY A 611 -14.88 15.30 -12.90
N GLY A 612 -14.98 16.55 -13.35
CA GLY A 612 -14.00 17.20 -14.21
C GLY A 612 -13.94 16.62 -15.62
N THR A 613 -12.73 16.58 -16.17
CA THR A 613 -12.46 16.17 -17.56
C THR A 613 -11.63 14.88 -17.60
N LEU A 614 -12.02 13.95 -18.48
CA LEU A 614 -11.24 12.78 -18.85
C LEU A 614 -10.86 12.87 -20.32
N GLY A 615 -9.57 13.07 -20.59
CA GLY A 615 -8.97 13.01 -21.91
C GLY A 615 -8.69 11.57 -22.34
N VAL A 616 -8.98 11.24 -23.60
CA VAL A 616 -8.64 9.95 -24.21
C VAL A 616 -7.64 10.13 -25.36
N GLY A 617 -6.46 9.53 -25.24
CA GLY A 617 -5.37 9.61 -26.23
C GLY A 617 -5.24 8.37 -27.11
N SER A 618 -5.93 7.27 -26.79
CA SER A 618 -5.94 6.02 -27.55
C SER A 618 -7.39 5.50 -27.71
N LYS A 619 -7.61 4.65 -28.74
CA LYS A 619 -8.88 3.96 -28.97
C LYS A 619 -9.28 3.00 -27.84
N THR A 620 -8.31 2.55 -27.02
CA THR A 620 -8.54 1.70 -25.84
C THR A 620 -8.25 2.44 -24.53
N ALA A 621 -8.15 3.77 -24.53
CA ALA A 621 -7.82 4.56 -23.35
C ALA A 621 -8.76 4.32 -22.15
N LEU A 622 -10.00 3.85 -22.36
CA LEU A 622 -10.97 3.58 -21.31
C LEU A 622 -11.03 2.10 -20.87
N GLY A 623 -10.13 1.25 -21.38
CA GLY A 623 -10.22 -0.19 -21.22
C GLY A 623 -11.32 -0.80 -22.08
N SER A 624 -11.75 -2.02 -21.74
CA SER A 624 -12.81 -2.75 -22.45
C SER A 624 -14.19 -2.58 -21.82
N GLY A 625 -14.26 -2.11 -20.57
CA GLY A 625 -15.51 -1.93 -19.82
C GLY A 625 -16.30 -0.67 -20.20
N PRO A 626 -17.48 -0.45 -19.60
CA PRO A 626 -18.31 0.72 -19.88
C PRO A 626 -17.70 2.03 -19.34
N LEU A 627 -18.11 3.16 -19.91
CA LEU A 627 -17.92 4.51 -19.35
C LEU A 627 -19.23 4.97 -18.71
N SER A 628 -19.17 5.37 -17.44
CA SER A 628 -20.28 6.06 -16.77
C SER A 628 -19.93 7.52 -16.52
N MET A 629 -20.76 8.43 -17.02
CA MET A 629 -20.57 9.88 -16.88
C MET A 629 -21.63 10.46 -15.96
N SER A 630 -21.16 11.11 -14.89
CA SER A 630 -22.01 11.90 -14.00
C SER A 630 -22.31 13.28 -14.60
N ASP A 631 -23.31 13.96 -14.05
CA ASP A 631 -23.76 15.28 -14.52
C ASP A 631 -22.60 16.28 -14.58
N GLY A 632 -22.55 17.05 -15.67
CA GLY A 632 -21.56 18.11 -15.90
C GLY A 632 -20.16 17.62 -16.26
N THR A 633 -19.89 16.32 -16.29
CA THR A 633 -18.55 15.80 -16.62
C THR A 633 -18.23 15.89 -18.11
N THR A 634 -16.94 15.84 -18.46
CA THR A 634 -16.47 15.98 -19.85
C THR A 634 -15.55 14.83 -20.27
N LEU A 635 -15.90 14.13 -21.35
CA LEU A 635 -14.98 13.27 -22.09
C LEU A 635 -14.34 14.11 -23.21
N ARG A 636 -13.01 14.18 -23.26
CA ARG A 636 -12.26 15.03 -24.19
C ARG A 636 -11.39 14.18 -25.14
N ALA A 637 -11.43 14.45 -26.43
CA ALA A 637 -10.49 13.87 -27.38
C ALA A 637 -9.09 14.47 -27.18
N ALA A 638 -8.08 13.61 -26.98
CA ALA A 638 -6.67 14.01 -26.91
C ALA A 638 -5.83 13.51 -28.10
N ALA A 639 -6.46 12.84 -29.07
CA ALA A 639 -5.88 12.42 -30.33
C ALA A 639 -6.96 12.42 -31.44
N ASP A 640 -6.52 12.45 -32.71
CA ASP A 640 -7.41 12.40 -33.88
C ASP A 640 -7.81 10.97 -34.24
N LYS A 641 -8.95 10.82 -34.93
CA LYS A 641 -9.48 9.56 -35.47
C LYS A 641 -9.67 8.47 -34.42
N LEU A 642 -10.08 8.86 -33.22
CA LEU A 642 -10.40 7.92 -32.14
C LEU A 642 -11.72 7.20 -32.44
N THR A 643 -11.75 5.88 -32.20
CA THR A 643 -12.99 5.09 -32.17
C THR A 643 -13.06 4.37 -30.84
N LEU A 644 -13.95 4.82 -29.96
CA LEU A 644 -14.18 4.19 -28.66
C LEU A 644 -15.36 3.23 -28.75
N ALA A 645 -15.10 1.97 -28.40
CA ALA A 645 -16.10 0.91 -28.41
C ALA A 645 -16.91 0.81 -27.11
N ASN A 646 -16.49 1.51 -26.05
CA ASN A 646 -17.09 1.45 -24.74
C ASN A 646 -18.56 1.89 -24.78
N ALA A 647 -19.45 1.12 -24.14
CA ALA A 647 -20.81 1.58 -23.86
C ALA A 647 -20.76 2.78 -22.91
N VAL A 648 -21.58 3.81 -23.17
CA VAL A 648 -21.61 5.05 -22.39
C VAL A 648 -22.96 5.18 -21.68
N SER A 649 -22.93 5.41 -20.38
CA SER A 649 -24.12 5.78 -19.59
C SER A 649 -24.03 7.23 -19.11
N LEU A 650 -25.12 7.98 -19.24
CA LEU A 650 -25.19 9.40 -18.88
C LEU A 650 -26.17 9.59 -17.72
N SER A 651 -25.70 10.10 -16.59
CA SER A 651 -26.55 10.45 -15.43
C SER A 651 -26.59 11.97 -15.28
N GLY A 652 -27.51 12.62 -16.01
CA GLY A 652 -27.48 14.06 -16.24
C GLY A 652 -26.81 14.44 -17.56
N THR A 653 -26.24 15.65 -17.64
CA THR A 653 -25.62 16.18 -18.86
C THR A 653 -24.16 15.71 -18.99
N GLY A 654 -23.88 14.81 -19.93
CA GLY A 654 -22.52 14.45 -20.32
C GLY A 654 -22.00 15.31 -21.47
N ASN A 655 -20.81 15.88 -21.32
CA ASN A 655 -20.16 16.67 -22.36
C ASN A 655 -19.15 15.80 -23.14
N ILE A 656 -19.22 15.84 -24.48
CA ILE A 656 -18.21 15.24 -25.36
C ILE A 656 -17.51 16.37 -26.10
N ASP A 657 -16.27 16.65 -25.72
CA ASP A 657 -15.42 17.67 -26.31
C ASP A 657 -14.46 17.04 -27.32
N THR A 658 -14.73 17.24 -28.61
CA THR A 658 -13.86 16.70 -29.67
C THR A 658 -12.64 17.55 -29.92
N GLN A 659 -12.47 18.72 -29.27
CA GLN A 659 -11.45 19.68 -29.65
C GLN A 659 -11.54 19.95 -31.17
N ALA A 660 -10.42 19.97 -31.90
CA ALA A 660 -10.40 20.02 -33.36
C ALA A 660 -10.42 18.63 -34.04
N TYR A 661 -10.56 17.55 -33.27
CA TYR A 661 -10.37 16.17 -33.73
C TYR A 661 -11.66 15.49 -34.20
N ASN A 662 -11.49 14.38 -34.92
CA ASN A 662 -12.56 13.46 -35.25
C ASN A 662 -12.60 12.33 -34.22
N MET A 663 -13.77 12.10 -33.63
CA MET A 663 -13.99 11.07 -32.61
C MET A 663 -15.25 10.29 -32.92
N THR A 664 -15.18 8.97 -32.83
CA THR A 664 -16.31 8.05 -33.00
C THR A 664 -16.61 7.36 -31.68
N LEU A 665 -17.88 7.38 -31.26
CA LEU A 665 -18.40 6.52 -30.19
C LEU A 665 -19.23 5.42 -30.85
N SER A 666 -18.72 4.19 -30.81
CA SER A 666 -19.39 3.03 -31.43
C SER A 666 -20.17 2.16 -30.45
N GLY A 667 -19.91 2.29 -29.15
CA GLY A 667 -20.74 1.70 -28.11
C GLY A 667 -22.11 2.39 -27.99
N ALA A 668 -23.10 1.68 -27.46
CA ALA A 668 -24.42 2.27 -27.17
C ALA A 668 -24.31 3.41 -26.15
N ILE A 669 -25.16 4.42 -26.27
CA ILE A 669 -25.23 5.55 -25.33
C ILE A 669 -26.61 5.58 -24.70
N SER A 670 -26.71 5.34 -23.40
CA SER A 670 -27.98 5.20 -22.69
C SER A 670 -28.09 6.12 -21.48
N ASP A 671 -29.27 6.16 -20.88
CA ASP A 671 -29.44 6.69 -19.53
C ASP A 671 -28.59 5.88 -18.53
N GLY A 672 -28.11 6.57 -17.50
CA GLY A 672 -27.51 5.98 -16.31
C GLY A 672 -28.53 5.86 -15.18
N THR A 673 -28.18 6.37 -13.99
CA THR A 673 -29.07 6.34 -12.81
C THR A 673 -30.15 7.42 -12.83
N SER A 674 -30.07 8.35 -13.80
CA SER A 674 -31.02 9.42 -14.06
C SER A 674 -31.09 9.70 -15.56
N THR A 675 -32.06 10.49 -15.99
CA THR A 675 -32.18 10.96 -17.37
C THR A 675 -30.86 11.55 -17.87
N GLY A 676 -30.32 10.96 -18.93
CA GLY A 676 -29.10 11.37 -19.58
C GLY A 676 -29.35 12.41 -20.68
N SER A 677 -28.46 13.38 -20.82
CA SER A 677 -28.45 14.36 -21.91
C SER A 677 -27.04 14.49 -22.47
N LEU A 678 -26.91 14.75 -23.77
CA LEU A 678 -25.61 14.83 -24.46
C LEU A 678 -25.33 16.27 -24.89
N THR A 679 -24.15 16.80 -24.55
CA THR A 679 -23.64 18.07 -25.10
C THR A 679 -22.38 17.85 -25.92
N LYS A 680 -22.44 18.10 -27.23
CA LYS A 680 -21.28 18.10 -28.13
C LYS A 680 -20.58 19.47 -28.11
N ARG A 681 -19.28 19.47 -27.83
CA ARG A 681 -18.37 20.63 -27.80
C ARG A 681 -17.16 20.41 -28.72
N GLY A 682 -16.38 21.46 -28.94
CA GLY A 682 -15.20 21.47 -29.81
C GLY A 682 -15.57 21.57 -31.29
N SER A 683 -14.70 22.18 -32.09
CA SER A 683 -14.92 22.44 -33.52
C SER A 683 -14.90 21.17 -34.40
N GLY A 684 -14.33 20.07 -33.90
CA GLY A 684 -14.22 18.79 -34.58
C GLY A 684 -15.55 18.02 -34.75
N THR A 685 -15.45 16.81 -35.30
CA THR A 685 -16.59 15.95 -35.61
C THR A 685 -16.73 14.83 -34.58
N LEU A 686 -17.91 14.71 -33.98
CA LEU A 686 -18.32 13.54 -33.20
C LEU A 686 -19.22 12.66 -34.08
N THR A 687 -18.83 11.41 -34.28
CA THR A 687 -19.64 10.40 -34.98
C THR A 687 -20.21 9.42 -33.96
N LEU A 688 -21.53 9.23 -33.95
CA LEU A 688 -22.20 8.20 -33.16
C LEU A 688 -22.64 7.07 -34.09
N THR A 689 -22.04 5.90 -33.93
CA THR A 689 -22.46 4.69 -34.67
C THR A 689 -23.22 3.71 -33.78
N GLY A 690 -23.02 3.75 -32.46
CA GLY A 690 -23.91 3.09 -31.50
C GLY A 690 -25.23 3.82 -31.39
N ALA A 691 -26.35 3.09 -31.33
CA ALA A 691 -27.68 3.68 -31.23
C ALA A 691 -27.84 4.43 -29.89
N PRO A 692 -28.07 5.76 -29.90
CA PRO A 692 -28.38 6.49 -28.68
C PRO A 692 -29.79 6.13 -28.18
N SER A 693 -29.93 5.89 -26.89
CA SER A 693 -31.18 5.54 -26.19
C SER A 693 -31.41 6.32 -24.89
N TYR A 694 -30.56 7.30 -24.57
CA TYR A 694 -30.79 8.22 -23.45
C TYR A 694 -32.04 9.08 -23.69
N SER A 695 -32.75 9.45 -22.62
CA SER A 695 -34.09 10.08 -22.70
C SER A 695 -34.08 11.61 -22.74
N GLY A 696 -32.97 12.26 -22.37
CA GLY A 696 -32.84 13.72 -22.38
C GLY A 696 -32.32 14.31 -23.69
N ASN A 697 -32.08 15.61 -23.72
CA ASN A 697 -31.80 16.35 -24.96
C ASN A 697 -30.36 16.17 -25.47
N THR A 698 -30.20 16.30 -26.78
CA THR A 698 -28.90 16.48 -27.43
C THR A 698 -28.68 17.96 -27.76
N THR A 699 -27.60 18.54 -27.26
CA THR A 699 -27.18 19.92 -27.54
C THR A 699 -25.89 19.91 -28.35
N ILE A 700 -25.89 20.60 -29.50
CA ILE A 700 -24.66 20.86 -30.26
C ILE A 700 -24.23 22.29 -29.96
N ALA A 701 -23.20 22.42 -29.12
CA ALA A 701 -22.62 23.72 -28.79
C ALA A 701 -21.62 24.17 -29.86
N GLU A 702 -20.80 23.25 -30.38
CA GLU A 702 -19.78 23.51 -31.39
C GLU A 702 -19.52 22.28 -32.29
N GLY A 703 -19.01 22.53 -33.50
CA GLY A 703 -18.57 21.50 -34.44
C GLY A 703 -19.71 20.70 -35.08
N THR A 704 -19.40 19.45 -35.44
CA THR A 704 -20.33 18.55 -36.15
C THR A 704 -20.68 17.34 -35.30
N LEU A 705 -21.97 16.98 -35.27
CA LEU A 705 -22.46 15.70 -34.78
C LEU A 705 -22.99 14.89 -35.97
N ALA A 706 -22.39 13.73 -36.24
CA ALA A 706 -22.81 12.81 -37.29
C ALA A 706 -23.41 11.55 -36.65
N MET A 707 -24.60 11.11 -37.12
CA MET A 707 -25.28 9.92 -36.60
C MET A 707 -25.97 9.17 -37.74
N ALA A 708 -25.97 7.83 -37.69
CA ALA A 708 -26.62 7.01 -38.70
C ALA A 708 -28.16 6.97 -38.58
N SER A 709 -28.69 7.07 -37.35
CA SER A 709 -30.13 7.19 -37.08
C SER A 709 -30.38 7.83 -35.71
N TYR A 710 -31.42 8.66 -35.58
CA TYR A 710 -31.88 9.26 -34.33
C TYR A 710 -33.34 8.84 -34.10
N ARG A 711 -33.65 8.20 -32.97
CA ARG A 711 -35.04 7.99 -32.53
C ARG A 711 -35.35 9.00 -31.43
N GLN A 712 -36.06 10.06 -31.80
CA GLN A 712 -36.58 11.06 -30.88
C GLN A 712 -37.76 10.45 -30.09
N THR A 713 -37.70 10.42 -28.77
CA THR A 713 -38.90 10.19 -27.94
C THR A 713 -39.71 11.49 -27.86
N ALA A 714 -41.00 11.41 -27.52
CA ALA A 714 -41.92 12.56 -27.60
C ALA A 714 -41.47 13.80 -26.79
N ASP A 715 -40.58 13.61 -25.80
CA ASP A 715 -40.11 14.66 -24.90
C ASP A 715 -38.71 15.21 -25.23
N GLN A 716 -38.04 14.70 -26.27
CA GLN A 716 -36.71 15.17 -26.69
C GLN A 716 -36.79 16.32 -27.69
N THR A 717 -35.92 17.33 -27.55
CA THR A 717 -35.72 18.40 -28.54
C THR A 717 -34.23 18.61 -28.83
N PRO A 718 -33.76 18.40 -30.08
CA PRO A 718 -32.42 18.81 -30.49
C PRO A 718 -32.28 20.33 -30.40
N SER A 719 -31.30 20.83 -29.66
CA SER A 719 -31.02 22.26 -29.59
C SER A 719 -29.66 22.60 -30.20
N ILE A 720 -29.67 23.49 -31.19
CA ILE A 720 -28.45 24.07 -31.77
C ILE A 720 -28.28 25.44 -31.12
N ARG A 721 -27.19 25.63 -30.37
CA ARG A 721 -26.80 26.96 -29.93
C ARG A 721 -25.83 27.52 -30.97
N PRO A 722 -26.19 28.58 -31.72
CA PRO A 722 -25.25 29.17 -32.65
C PRO A 722 -24.04 29.70 -31.87
N ALA A 723 -22.86 29.22 -32.23
CA ALA A 723 -21.60 29.76 -31.72
C ALA A 723 -21.55 31.28 -31.99
N PRO A 724 -20.88 32.09 -31.15
CA PRO A 724 -20.64 33.50 -31.47
C PRO A 724 -19.72 33.58 -32.71
N ARG A 725 -20.33 33.68 -33.89
CA ARG A 725 -19.74 33.85 -35.23
C ARG A 725 -18.78 32.76 -35.73
N VAL A 726 -19.31 31.73 -36.42
CA VAL A 726 -18.80 31.24 -37.74
C VAL A 726 -19.99 30.61 -38.50
N ARG A 727 -20.08 30.83 -39.81
CA ARG A 727 -21.12 30.31 -40.70
C ARG A 727 -20.92 28.82 -41.00
N SER A 728 -22.06 28.11 -41.08
CA SER A 728 -22.30 26.75 -41.59
C SER A 728 -22.18 25.60 -40.59
N THR A 729 -23.32 25.21 -40.00
CA THR A 729 -23.54 23.91 -39.36
C THR A 729 -24.47 23.12 -40.28
N THR A 730 -23.98 22.03 -40.88
CA THR A 730 -24.77 21.16 -41.77
C THR A 730 -25.19 19.90 -41.02
N ILE A 731 -26.49 19.65 -40.91
CA ILE A 731 -27.03 18.35 -40.49
C ILE A 731 -27.13 17.46 -41.74
N MET A 732 -26.47 16.31 -41.77
CA MET A 732 -26.86 15.21 -42.65
C MET A 732 -27.72 14.24 -41.84
N ALA A 733 -29.04 14.35 -41.97
CA ALA A 733 -29.98 13.33 -41.54
C ALA A 733 -30.55 12.67 -42.80
N VAL A 734 -30.25 11.39 -43.02
CA VAL A 734 -30.92 10.60 -44.07
C VAL A 734 -32.23 10.09 -43.44
N MET A 735 -33.34 10.76 -43.72
CA MET A 735 -34.68 10.26 -43.35
C MET A 735 -35.11 9.24 -44.42
N SER A 736 -35.35 7.98 -44.02
CA SER A 736 -36.10 7.04 -44.85
C SER A 736 -37.60 7.32 -44.71
N PRO A 737 -38.40 7.34 -45.81
CA PRO A 737 -39.83 7.58 -45.73
C PRO A 737 -40.58 6.38 -45.13
N ALA A 738 -41.62 6.67 -44.34
CA ALA A 738 -42.50 5.68 -43.72
C ALA A 738 -43.31 4.90 -44.77
N PRO A 739 -43.64 3.61 -44.54
CA PRO A 739 -44.49 2.84 -45.44
C PRO A 739 -45.95 3.33 -45.38
N SER A 740 -46.56 3.48 -46.56
CA SER A 740 -47.96 3.89 -46.75
C SER A 740 -48.94 2.88 -46.12
N PRO A 741 -50.07 3.32 -45.55
CA PRO A 741 -51.10 2.42 -45.04
C PRO A 741 -51.89 1.74 -46.19
N PRO A 742 -52.41 0.51 -45.99
CA PRO A 742 -53.15 -0.20 -47.02
C PRO A 742 -54.54 0.42 -47.27
N PRO A 743 -55.08 0.37 -48.50
CA PRO A 743 -56.38 0.94 -48.82
C PRO A 743 -57.50 0.09 -48.21
N GLY A 744 -58.39 0.77 -47.46
CA GLY A 744 -59.62 0.19 -46.95
C GLY A 744 -60.62 -0.09 -48.08
N THR A 745 -61.14 -1.31 -48.09
CA THR A 745 -62.32 -1.72 -48.86
C THR A 745 -63.59 -1.29 -48.13
N ALA A 746 -64.44 -0.51 -48.81
CA ALA A 746 -65.82 -0.28 -48.41
C ALA A 746 -66.75 -1.01 -49.38
N TRP A 747 -67.60 -1.88 -48.86
CA TRP A 747 -68.85 -2.35 -49.48
C TRP A 747 -69.97 -2.12 -48.47
N GLY A 748 -71.06 -1.48 -48.93
CA GLY A 748 -72.36 -1.47 -48.25
C GLY A 748 -72.55 -0.40 -47.19
#